data_AF-A0AAV7ZNH3-F1
#
_entry.id   AF-A0AAV7ZNH3-F1
#
_cell.length_a   1.000
_cell.length_b   1.000
_cell.length_c   1.000
_cell.angle_alpha   90.00
_cell.angle_beta   90.00
_cell.angle_gamma   90.00
#
_symmetry.space_group_name_H-M   'P 1'
#
loop_
_entity.id
_entity.type
_entity.pdbx_description
1 polymer ?
#
loop_
_entity_poly.entity_id
_entity_poly.type
_entity_poly.pdbx_seq_one_letter_code
_entity_poly.pdbx_strand_id
1 'polypeptide(L)'
;MLQDNTLIYLQCSSTNKFLQCFDNGQVDGLGKKNKANTQWKVHSNEKGIRFQNVGFENRWLRIEKDGSLNALGSGGQLTYFEPEEIDSVFFYFTSSFIKQNESKNYCIGILPNGQPKNGEKTGKGNHGQFILKEVKKKKSIQKQQNLLKEGQIIWIKCNSTNKFLQCFDNGQVDGLGNKNKTKTQWNVHSNEKGIRFQNVGFENRWLRIEKDGSLNALGSGGSWTYFEPEEIENYHCFTSSFIKQKESKNYHIGILPNGQPKNGEKTGKGKHGQFILKDIKKKNLLKEGQIIWIKCNSTNKFLQCFDNGQVDGLGKKNKINTQWNVHSNEKGIRFQNVGFENRWLRIEKDGSLNALGSGGSWTYFEPEEIENYHCFTSSFIKQKESKNYHIGILPNGQPKNGEKTGKGKHGQFILKDIKKKNLLKEGQNLLKEGQIIWIKCNSTNKFLQCFDNGQVDGLGKKNKINTQWNVHSNEKGIRFQNVGFENRWLRIEKDGSLNALGSGGSWTYFEPEEIENYHCFTSSFIKQKESKNYHIGILPNGKPKNGEKTGKGNHGQFILKKAKKKLIQKQQNLLKEGQIIWIKCNSTNKFLQCFDNGQVDGLGKKNKINTQWNVHSNEKGIRFQNVGFENRWLRIEKDGSLNALGSGGSWTYFEPEEIENYHCFTSSFIKQKESKNYHIGILPNGQPKNGEKTGKGKHGQFILKDIKKKNLLKEGQNLLKEGQIIWIKCNSTKKFLQCFDNGQVDGLGNKNKINTQWNVHSNEKGIRFQNVGFENRWLRIEKDGSLNALGSGGSWTYFEPEEIENYHCFTSSFIKQNESKNYHIGILPNGKPKNGEKTGKGKHGQFEILPRYK
;
A
#
# COMPACT_ATOMS: atom_id res chain seq x y z
N MET A 1 3.21 33.71 -22.98
CA MET A 1 1.85 34.20 -23.31
C MET A 1 0.82 33.45 -22.47
N LEU A 2 -0.13 34.17 -21.85
CA LEU A 2 -1.27 33.55 -21.17
C LEU A 2 -2.25 33.00 -22.23
N GLN A 3 -2.63 31.73 -22.12
CA GLN A 3 -3.59 31.12 -23.04
C GLN A 3 -5.03 31.54 -22.69
N ASP A 4 -5.85 31.75 -23.71
CA ASP A 4 -7.27 32.04 -23.56
C ASP A 4 -7.99 30.95 -22.72
N ASN A 5 -8.98 31.34 -21.93
CA ASN A 5 -9.71 30.49 -20.98
C ASN A 5 -8.88 29.86 -19.85
N THR A 6 -7.62 30.28 -19.64
CA THR A 6 -6.81 29.79 -18.50
C THR A 6 -7.31 30.37 -17.18
N LEU A 7 -7.42 29.54 -16.15
CA LEU A 7 -7.69 29.99 -14.79
C LEU A 7 -6.39 30.31 -14.06
N ILE A 8 -6.28 31.53 -13.53
CA ILE A 8 -5.10 32.01 -12.83
C ILE A 8 -5.45 32.61 -11.46
N TYR A 9 -4.42 32.77 -10.64
CA TYR A 9 -4.39 33.70 -9.54
C TYR A 9 -3.43 34.85 -9.88
N LEU A 10 -3.84 36.08 -9.57
CA LEU A 10 -2.98 37.27 -9.60
C LEU A 10 -2.45 37.50 -8.18
N GLN A 11 -1.20 37.13 -7.90
CA GLN A 11 -0.61 37.34 -6.57
C GLN A 11 0.06 38.71 -6.50
N CYS A 12 -0.41 39.58 -5.62
CA CYS A 12 0.11 40.94 -5.45
C CYS A 12 1.48 40.89 -4.74
N SER A 13 2.50 41.52 -5.32
CA SER A 13 3.84 41.57 -4.72
C SER A 13 3.84 42.29 -3.36
N SER A 14 3.09 43.40 -3.24
CA SER A 14 2.99 44.23 -2.04
C SER A 14 2.39 43.54 -0.80
N THR A 15 1.51 42.55 -0.98
CA THR A 15 0.85 41.83 0.13
C THR A 15 1.21 40.35 0.21
N ASN A 16 1.81 39.80 -0.85
CA ASN A 16 2.03 38.36 -1.05
C ASN A 16 0.73 37.52 -0.98
N LYS A 17 -0.45 38.16 -1.13
CA LYS A 17 -1.78 37.52 -1.21
C LYS A 17 -2.33 37.62 -2.64
N PHE A 18 -3.56 37.17 -2.86
CA PHE A 18 -4.18 37.13 -4.18
C PHE A 18 -5.20 38.25 -4.36
N LEU A 19 -5.30 38.81 -5.56
CA LEU A 19 -6.36 39.74 -5.92
C LEU A 19 -7.71 39.04 -5.81
N GLN A 20 -8.62 39.57 -4.99
CA GLN A 20 -9.99 39.09 -4.84
C GLN A 20 -11.01 40.11 -5.33
N CYS A 21 -12.16 39.61 -5.77
CA CYS A 21 -13.35 40.40 -6.06
C CYS A 21 -14.39 40.20 -4.94
N PHE A 22 -15.19 41.23 -4.70
CA PHE A 22 -16.39 41.16 -3.87
C PHE A 22 -17.65 41.22 -4.75
N ASP A 23 -18.80 40.90 -4.18
CA ASP A 23 -20.10 40.91 -4.84
C ASP A 23 -20.48 42.30 -5.37
N ASN A 24 -20.15 43.34 -4.62
CA ASN A 24 -20.29 44.75 -4.98
C ASN A 24 -19.26 45.22 -6.03
N GLY A 25 -18.41 44.32 -6.56
CA GLY A 25 -17.41 44.62 -7.58
C GLY A 25 -16.17 45.36 -7.08
N GLN A 26 -16.04 45.63 -5.77
CA GLN A 26 -14.77 46.06 -5.20
C GLN A 26 -13.72 44.96 -5.36
N VAL A 27 -12.45 45.37 -5.44
CA VAL A 27 -11.32 44.45 -5.46
C VAL A 27 -10.31 44.84 -4.39
N ASP A 28 -9.62 43.85 -3.83
CA ASP A 28 -8.47 44.08 -2.94
C ASP A 28 -7.42 42.99 -3.14
N GLY A 29 -6.23 43.21 -2.59
CA GLY A 29 -5.12 42.26 -2.62
C GLY A 29 -4.94 41.48 -1.32
N LEU A 30 -6.02 41.07 -0.63
CA LEU A 30 -5.97 40.30 0.63
C LEU A 30 -6.52 38.88 0.50
N GLY A 31 -6.84 38.46 -0.73
CA GLY A 31 -7.46 37.19 -1.03
C GLY A 31 -6.65 35.95 -0.63
N LYS A 32 -7.37 34.93 -0.14
CA LYS A 32 -6.82 33.61 0.18
C LYS A 32 -6.87 32.67 -1.04
N LYS A 33 -5.85 31.82 -1.19
CA LYS A 33 -5.79 30.80 -2.25
C LYS A 33 -7.01 29.88 -2.20
N ASN A 34 -7.45 29.37 -3.36
CA ASN A 34 -8.55 28.40 -3.50
C ASN A 34 -9.94 28.93 -3.14
N LYS A 35 -10.16 30.25 -3.15
CA LYS A 35 -11.51 30.83 -3.14
C LYS A 35 -11.92 31.15 -4.57
N ALA A 36 -13.20 30.98 -4.91
CA ALA A 36 -13.67 31.24 -6.28
C ALA A 36 -13.48 32.73 -6.64
N ASN A 37 -13.73 33.62 -5.68
CA ASN A 37 -13.56 35.06 -5.87
C ASN A 37 -12.09 35.54 -5.96
N THR A 38 -11.09 34.66 -5.77
CA THR A 38 -9.67 34.95 -6.03
C THR A 38 -9.14 34.36 -7.33
N GLN A 39 -9.99 33.61 -8.06
CA GLN A 39 -9.63 33.00 -9.33
C GLN A 39 -10.13 33.88 -10.47
N TRP A 40 -9.29 34.04 -11.48
CA TRP A 40 -9.56 34.87 -12.64
C TRP A 40 -9.41 34.02 -13.90
N LYS A 41 -10.41 34.04 -14.76
CA LYS A 41 -10.37 33.45 -16.08
C LYS A 41 -9.78 34.47 -17.05
N VAL A 42 -8.70 34.11 -17.71
CA VAL A 42 -8.03 34.94 -18.72
C VAL A 42 -8.82 34.86 -20.01
N HIS A 43 -9.08 36.01 -20.61
CA HIS A 43 -9.56 36.13 -21.98
C HIS A 43 -8.54 36.93 -22.78
N SER A 44 -8.02 36.40 -23.87
CA SER A 44 -6.98 37.05 -24.68
C SER A 44 -7.41 37.21 -26.13
N ASN A 45 -7.25 38.42 -26.69
CA ASN A 45 -7.42 38.68 -28.11
C ASN A 45 -6.41 39.74 -28.60
N GLU A 46 -6.55 40.19 -29.84
CA GLU A 46 -5.69 41.21 -30.46
C GLU A 46 -5.67 42.56 -29.72
N LYS A 47 -6.70 42.87 -28.90
CA LYS A 47 -6.80 44.12 -28.14
C LYS A 47 -6.11 44.04 -26.77
N GLY A 48 -5.67 42.86 -26.35
CA GLY A 48 -5.00 42.62 -25.07
C GLY A 48 -5.63 41.48 -24.27
N ILE A 49 -5.32 41.45 -22.97
CA ILE A 49 -5.88 40.46 -22.04
C ILE A 49 -6.93 41.08 -21.13
N ARG A 50 -7.91 40.27 -20.74
CA ARG A 50 -8.96 40.61 -19.78
C ARG A 50 -9.04 39.54 -18.70
N PHE A 51 -9.50 39.93 -17.52
CA PHE A 51 -9.65 39.03 -16.37
C PHE A 51 -11.11 39.02 -15.89
N GLN A 52 -11.77 37.88 -16.05
CA GLN A 52 -13.14 37.65 -15.55
C GLN A 52 -13.09 36.89 -14.23
N ASN A 53 -13.79 37.35 -13.20
CA ASN A 53 -13.78 36.68 -11.90
C ASN A 53 -14.61 35.38 -11.94
N VAL A 54 -14.09 34.30 -11.36
CA VAL A 54 -14.79 32.99 -11.32
C VAL A 54 -15.90 32.95 -10.27
N GLY A 55 -15.76 33.70 -9.17
CA GLY A 55 -16.80 33.80 -8.14
C GLY A 55 -18.01 34.62 -8.57
N PHE A 56 -17.84 35.49 -9.58
CA PHE A 56 -18.85 36.42 -10.06
C PHE A 56 -18.73 36.55 -11.59
N GLU A 57 -19.45 35.72 -12.34
CA GLU A 57 -19.30 35.58 -13.80
C GLU A 57 -19.49 36.91 -14.57
N ASN A 58 -20.24 37.86 -14.03
CA ASN A 58 -20.48 39.17 -14.64
C ASN A 58 -19.52 40.27 -14.16
N ARG A 59 -18.37 39.91 -13.58
CA ARG A 59 -17.38 40.86 -13.02
C ARG A 59 -16.06 40.74 -13.76
N TRP A 60 -15.66 41.83 -14.39
CA TRP A 60 -14.44 41.94 -15.18
C TRP A 60 -13.52 42.99 -14.57
N LEU A 61 -12.27 42.63 -14.30
CA LEU A 61 -11.29 43.57 -13.77
C LEU A 61 -11.12 44.76 -14.74
N ARG A 62 -11.21 45.98 -14.23
CA ARG A 62 -11.10 47.22 -15.01
C ARG A 62 -10.49 48.36 -14.21
N ILE A 63 -9.91 49.32 -14.93
CA ILE A 63 -9.49 50.61 -14.37
C ILE A 63 -10.38 51.69 -14.99
N GLU A 64 -11.06 52.47 -14.15
CA GLU A 64 -11.88 53.60 -14.59
C GLU A 64 -11.00 54.77 -15.06
N LYS A 65 -11.63 55.74 -15.75
CA LYS A 65 -10.95 56.96 -16.19
C LYS A 65 -10.39 57.81 -15.05
N ASP A 66 -10.99 57.73 -13.86
CA ASP A 66 -10.47 58.38 -12.64
C ASP A 66 -9.32 57.61 -11.97
N GLY A 67 -8.94 56.46 -12.54
CA GLY A 67 -7.90 55.57 -12.06
C GLY A 67 -8.32 54.60 -10.97
N SER A 68 -9.59 54.57 -10.56
CA SER A 68 -10.07 53.56 -9.62
C SER A 68 -10.05 52.16 -10.25
N LEU A 69 -9.54 51.18 -9.51
CA LEU A 69 -9.51 49.77 -9.92
C LEU A 69 -10.70 49.05 -9.29
N ASN A 70 -11.53 48.41 -10.12
CA ASN A 70 -12.69 47.63 -9.67
C ASN A 70 -12.98 46.47 -10.64
N ALA A 71 -14.06 45.73 -10.41
CA ALA A 71 -14.51 44.65 -11.28
C ALA A 71 -15.98 44.78 -11.73
N LEU A 72 -16.53 45.99 -11.76
CA LEU A 72 -17.91 46.24 -12.14
C LEU A 72 -18.10 46.13 -13.67
N GLY A 73 -19.20 45.52 -14.14
CA GLY A 73 -19.61 45.58 -15.56
C GLY A 73 -19.19 44.40 -16.46
N SER A 74 -19.60 44.47 -17.74
CA SER A 74 -19.75 43.34 -18.68
C SER A 74 -18.61 43.14 -19.69
N GLY A 75 -17.37 43.55 -19.40
CA GLY A 75 -16.23 43.25 -20.28
C GLY A 75 -15.91 44.30 -21.36
N GLY A 76 -16.27 45.58 -21.13
CA GLY A 76 -16.03 46.70 -22.07
C GLY A 76 -14.56 47.13 -22.24
N GLN A 77 -14.31 48.22 -22.96
CA GLN A 77 -12.96 48.67 -23.35
C GLN A 77 -12.00 48.90 -22.16
N LEU A 78 -12.51 49.31 -21.00
CA LEU A 78 -11.72 49.53 -19.78
C LEU A 78 -11.17 48.24 -19.13
N THR A 79 -11.52 47.06 -19.66
CA THR A 79 -11.09 45.76 -19.13
C THR A 79 -9.87 45.18 -19.82
N TYR A 80 -9.37 45.84 -20.87
CA TYR A 80 -8.20 45.40 -21.63
C TYR A 80 -6.90 45.90 -21.01
N PHE A 81 -5.98 44.96 -20.80
CA PHE A 81 -4.66 45.22 -20.28
C PHE A 81 -3.57 44.69 -21.22
N GLU A 82 -2.46 45.40 -21.27
CA GLU A 82 -1.19 44.96 -21.83
C GLU A 82 -0.31 44.42 -20.71
N PRO A 83 0.03 43.11 -20.71
CA PRO A 83 1.01 42.57 -19.80
C PRO A 83 2.42 43.00 -20.22
N GLU A 84 3.19 43.55 -19.29
CA GLU A 84 4.61 43.81 -19.44
C GLU A 84 5.40 42.94 -18.45
N GLU A 85 6.32 42.14 -18.95
CA GLU A 85 7.19 41.30 -18.14
C GLU A 85 8.33 42.17 -17.57
N ILE A 86 8.44 42.23 -16.24
CA ILE A 86 9.53 42.97 -15.57
C ILE A 86 10.76 42.07 -15.41
N ASP A 87 10.52 40.81 -15.04
CA ASP A 87 11.50 39.72 -15.00
C ASP A 87 10.78 38.37 -15.21
N SER A 88 11.52 37.26 -15.12
CA SER A 88 10.99 35.90 -15.33
C SER A 88 9.82 35.47 -14.42
N VAL A 89 9.45 36.27 -13.41
CA VAL A 89 8.42 35.94 -12.41
C VAL A 89 7.34 37.03 -12.29
N PHE A 90 7.70 38.30 -12.48
CA PHE A 90 6.81 39.44 -12.22
C PHE A 90 6.25 40.07 -13.50
N PHE A 91 4.95 40.31 -13.46
CA PHE A 91 4.20 40.97 -14.52
C PHE A 91 3.61 42.28 -14.02
N TYR A 92 3.50 43.22 -14.94
CA TYR A 92 2.82 44.51 -14.80
C TYR A 92 1.69 44.59 -15.82
N PHE A 93 0.60 45.28 -15.50
CA PHE A 93 -0.56 45.36 -16.39
C PHE A 93 -0.99 46.81 -16.58
N THR A 94 -0.85 47.32 -17.81
CA THR A 94 -1.23 48.68 -18.20
C THR A 94 -2.54 48.65 -18.97
N SER A 95 -3.46 49.59 -18.73
CA SER A 95 -4.72 49.71 -19.48
C SER A 95 -4.42 50.07 -20.94
N SER A 96 -4.81 49.19 -21.87
CA SER A 96 -4.60 49.41 -23.32
C SER A 96 -5.43 50.57 -23.85
N PHE A 97 -6.66 50.73 -23.34
CA PHE A 97 -7.59 51.76 -23.82
C PHE A 97 -7.18 53.18 -23.40
N ILE A 98 -6.79 53.39 -22.14
CA ILE A 98 -6.42 54.73 -21.66
C ILE A 98 -5.08 55.17 -22.26
N LYS A 99 -4.13 54.24 -22.42
CA LYS A 99 -2.86 54.49 -23.07
C LYS A 99 -3.02 55.00 -24.51
N GLN A 100 -3.99 54.49 -25.25
CA GLN A 100 -4.27 54.90 -26.64
C GLN A 100 -4.92 56.28 -26.75
N ASN A 101 -5.77 56.68 -25.80
CA ASN A 101 -6.59 57.90 -25.92
C ASN A 101 -6.07 59.10 -25.13
N GLU A 102 -5.34 58.90 -24.03
CA GLU A 102 -4.97 59.98 -23.10
C GLU A 102 -3.45 60.15 -22.91
N SER A 103 -2.62 59.35 -23.60
CA SER A 103 -1.15 59.32 -23.43
C SER A 103 -0.69 59.09 -21.98
N LYS A 104 -1.57 58.57 -21.11
CA LYS A 104 -1.31 58.26 -19.70
C LYS A 104 -1.28 56.75 -19.47
N ASN A 105 -0.33 56.28 -18.66
CA ASN A 105 -0.19 54.86 -18.32
C ASN A 105 -0.94 54.54 -17.02
N TYR A 106 -2.16 54.04 -17.14
CA TYR A 106 -2.95 53.57 -16.00
C TYR A 106 -2.70 52.10 -15.74
N CYS A 107 -2.40 51.74 -14.50
CA CYS A 107 -1.89 50.41 -14.21
C CYS A 107 -2.56 49.76 -13.02
N ILE A 108 -2.67 48.43 -13.03
CA ILE A 108 -3.26 47.70 -11.91
C ILE A 108 -2.32 47.84 -10.70
N GLY A 109 -2.82 48.36 -9.58
CA GLY A 109 -2.01 48.61 -8.39
C GLY A 109 -2.71 48.22 -7.10
N ILE A 110 -1.93 47.67 -6.16
CA ILE A 110 -2.36 47.25 -4.82
C ILE A 110 -1.35 47.77 -3.79
N LEU A 111 -1.85 48.51 -2.79
CA LEU A 111 -1.07 49.00 -1.66
C LEU A 111 -0.73 47.87 -0.67
N PRO A 112 0.28 48.04 0.21
CA PRO A 112 0.66 47.02 1.19
C PRO A 112 -0.46 46.64 2.19
N ASN A 113 -1.42 47.53 2.41
CA ASN A 113 -2.62 47.25 3.21
C ASN A 113 -3.71 46.47 2.43
N GLY A 114 -3.44 46.12 1.17
CA GLY A 114 -4.35 45.40 0.28
C GLY A 114 -5.33 46.27 -0.50
N GLN A 115 -5.46 47.56 -0.18
CA GLN A 115 -6.38 48.44 -0.89
C GLN A 115 -5.89 48.72 -2.33
N PRO A 116 -6.81 48.91 -3.29
CA PRO A 116 -6.46 49.38 -4.62
C PRO A 116 -5.66 50.68 -4.59
N LYS A 117 -4.56 50.73 -5.35
CA LYS A 117 -3.85 51.96 -5.64
C LYS A 117 -4.46 52.58 -6.90
N ASN A 118 -4.67 53.89 -6.90
CA ASN A 118 -5.11 54.60 -8.10
C ASN A 118 -4.17 54.30 -9.28
N GLY A 119 -4.73 53.95 -10.42
CA GLY A 119 -4.03 53.48 -11.61
C GLY A 119 -3.11 54.52 -12.23
N GLU A 120 -3.46 55.81 -12.17
CA GLU A 120 -2.62 56.92 -12.63
C GLU A 120 -1.37 57.08 -11.75
N LYS A 121 -1.50 56.77 -10.45
CA LYS A 121 -0.41 56.83 -9.46
C LYS A 121 0.37 55.52 -9.36
N THR A 122 0.03 54.52 -10.17
CA THR A 122 0.67 53.19 -10.13
C THR A 122 1.72 53.10 -11.21
N GLY A 123 2.96 52.87 -10.79
CA GLY A 123 4.11 52.60 -11.65
C GLY A 123 4.65 51.18 -11.45
N LYS A 124 5.73 50.82 -12.16
CA LYS A 124 6.36 49.48 -12.19
C LYS A 124 6.97 48.97 -10.87
N GLY A 125 6.84 49.73 -9.78
CA GLY A 125 7.30 49.32 -8.44
C GLY A 125 6.42 48.23 -7.81
N ASN A 126 6.75 47.81 -6.58
CA ASN A 126 6.11 46.69 -5.87
C ASN A 126 4.57 46.72 -5.82
N HIS A 127 3.96 47.91 -5.88
CA HIS A 127 2.50 48.04 -5.83
C HIS A 127 1.82 47.59 -7.13
N GLY A 128 2.50 47.65 -8.27
CA GLY A 128 1.94 47.23 -9.57
C GLY A 128 2.40 45.86 -10.07
N GLN A 129 3.23 45.16 -9.29
CA GLN A 129 3.81 43.87 -9.67
C GLN A 129 2.94 42.70 -9.22
N PHE A 130 2.72 41.74 -10.13
CA PHE A 130 1.95 40.52 -9.87
C PHE A 130 2.69 39.27 -10.32
N ILE A 131 2.53 38.19 -9.56
CA ILE A 131 2.94 36.84 -9.96
C ILE A 131 1.71 36.08 -10.46
N LEU A 132 1.77 35.59 -11.69
CA LEU A 132 0.74 34.76 -12.29
C LEU A 132 0.88 33.31 -11.82
N LYS A 133 -0.13 32.78 -11.12
CA LYS A 133 -0.15 31.37 -10.70
C LYS A 133 -1.32 30.63 -11.31
N GLU A 134 -1.06 29.67 -12.18
CA GLU A 134 -2.10 28.83 -12.78
C GLU A 134 -2.90 28.06 -11.70
N VAL A 135 -4.23 28.09 -11.82
CA VAL A 135 -5.14 27.27 -11.01
C VAL A 135 -5.06 25.85 -11.55
N LYS A 136 -4.20 25.03 -10.95
CA LYS A 136 -4.15 23.59 -11.27
C LYS A 136 -5.52 22.97 -10.99
N LYS A 137 -6.31 22.67 -12.04
CA LYS A 137 -7.56 21.90 -11.94
C LYS A 137 -7.29 20.67 -11.08
N LYS A 138 -8.16 20.42 -10.09
CA LYS A 138 -8.11 19.17 -9.31
C LYS A 138 -8.20 18.01 -10.31
N LYS A 139 -7.08 17.30 -10.49
CA LYS A 139 -6.96 16.09 -11.33
C LYS A 139 -7.92 14.94 -10.96
N SER A 140 -8.85 15.11 -10.02
CA SER A 140 -9.70 14.00 -9.53
C SER A 140 -10.84 13.65 -10.47
N ILE A 141 -11.57 14.63 -11.03
CA ILE A 141 -12.77 14.35 -11.85
C ILE A 141 -12.39 13.75 -13.20
N GLN A 142 -11.40 14.35 -13.89
CA GLN A 142 -10.94 13.86 -15.19
C GLN A 142 -10.26 12.48 -15.12
N LYS A 143 -9.61 12.17 -13.99
CA LYS A 143 -8.97 10.87 -13.77
C LYS A 143 -9.98 9.77 -13.44
N GLN A 144 -11.14 10.11 -12.87
CA GLN A 144 -12.23 9.17 -12.58
C GLN A 144 -13.12 8.92 -13.79
N GLN A 145 -13.41 9.94 -14.62
CA GLN A 145 -14.09 9.77 -15.91
C GLN A 145 -13.29 8.88 -16.88
N ASN A 146 -11.96 8.85 -16.77
CA ASN A 146 -11.13 7.94 -17.57
C ASN A 146 -11.27 6.45 -17.16
N LEU A 147 -11.87 6.12 -16.01
CA LEU A 147 -11.96 4.75 -15.50
C LEU A 147 -13.25 4.01 -15.94
N LEU A 148 -14.35 4.75 -16.15
CA LEU A 148 -15.63 4.20 -16.58
C LEU A 148 -16.05 4.91 -17.86
N LYS A 149 -15.93 4.20 -18.99
CA LYS A 149 -16.16 4.76 -20.32
C LYS A 149 -17.64 4.69 -20.71
N GLU A 150 -18.10 5.67 -21.49
CA GLU A 150 -19.40 5.62 -22.17
C GLU A 150 -19.61 4.27 -22.89
N GLY A 151 -20.78 3.67 -22.72
CA GLY A 151 -21.15 2.38 -23.32
C GLY A 151 -20.48 1.15 -22.69
N GLN A 152 -19.69 1.32 -21.62
CA GLN A 152 -19.05 0.20 -20.93
C GLN A 152 -20.07 -0.56 -20.09
N ILE A 153 -20.13 -1.88 -20.26
CA ILE A 153 -20.92 -2.73 -19.36
C ILE A 153 -20.08 -3.03 -18.11
N ILE A 154 -20.68 -2.92 -16.94
CA ILE A 154 -20.04 -3.20 -15.64
C ILE A 154 -20.92 -4.10 -14.77
N TRP A 155 -20.31 -4.63 -13.71
CA TRP A 155 -20.99 -5.16 -12.55
C TRP A 155 -20.65 -4.33 -11.32
N ILE A 156 -21.62 -4.08 -10.45
CA ILE A 156 -21.42 -3.37 -9.18
C ILE A 156 -21.53 -4.40 -8.05
N LYS A 157 -20.41 -4.81 -7.47
CA LYS A 157 -20.38 -5.81 -6.38
C LYS A 157 -20.48 -5.11 -5.03
N CYS A 158 -21.42 -5.55 -4.19
CA CYS A 158 -21.70 -4.99 -2.88
C CYS A 158 -20.78 -5.62 -1.81
N ASN A 159 -20.03 -4.81 -1.06
CA ASN A 159 -19.12 -5.34 -0.03
C ASN A 159 -19.84 -5.93 1.19
N SER A 160 -21.09 -5.52 1.45
CA SER A 160 -21.89 -6.03 2.57
C SER A 160 -22.32 -7.48 2.35
N THR A 161 -22.64 -7.86 1.11
CA THR A 161 -23.15 -9.20 0.74
C THR A 161 -22.16 -10.05 -0.04
N ASN A 162 -21.08 -9.46 -0.57
CA ASN A 162 -20.19 -10.08 -1.57
C ASN A 162 -20.92 -10.55 -2.86
N LYS A 163 -22.09 -9.98 -3.15
CA LYS A 163 -22.92 -10.27 -4.32
C LYS A 163 -23.08 -9.02 -5.20
N PHE A 164 -23.79 -9.13 -6.31
CA PHE A 164 -23.90 -8.05 -7.30
C PHE A 164 -25.22 -7.30 -7.19
N LEU A 165 -25.18 -6.00 -7.47
CA LEU A 165 -26.37 -5.17 -7.60
C LEU A 165 -27.20 -5.66 -8.79
N GLN A 166 -28.44 -6.08 -8.55
CA GLN A 166 -29.38 -6.51 -9.58
C GLN A 166 -30.61 -5.61 -9.63
N CYS A 167 -31.19 -5.49 -10.82
CA CYS A 167 -32.50 -4.90 -11.05
C CYS A 167 -33.54 -6.01 -11.25
N PHE A 168 -34.78 -5.77 -10.84
CA PHE A 168 -35.94 -6.60 -11.17
C PHE A 168 -36.83 -5.88 -12.20
N ASP A 169 -37.74 -6.62 -12.83
CA ASP A 169 -38.67 -6.13 -13.85
C ASP A 169 -39.51 -4.95 -13.34
N ASN A 170 -39.91 -5.00 -12.07
CA ASN A 170 -40.63 -3.94 -11.36
C ASN A 170 -39.76 -2.74 -10.96
N GLY A 171 -38.49 -2.70 -11.37
CA GLY A 171 -37.53 -1.62 -11.07
C GLY A 171 -36.98 -1.61 -9.64
N GLN A 172 -37.31 -2.61 -8.81
CA GLN A 172 -36.64 -2.79 -7.53
C GLN A 172 -35.17 -3.17 -7.75
N VAL A 173 -34.32 -2.77 -6.81
CA VAL A 173 -32.89 -3.06 -6.81
C VAL A 173 -32.51 -3.76 -5.52
N ASP A 174 -31.64 -4.77 -5.58
CA ASP A 174 -31.03 -5.36 -4.39
C ASP A 174 -29.56 -5.75 -4.66
N GLY A 175 -28.83 -6.14 -3.61
CA GLY A 175 -27.45 -6.58 -3.71
C GLY A 175 -27.26 -8.08 -3.53
N LEU A 176 -28.18 -8.92 -4.03
CA LEU A 176 -28.12 -10.40 -3.95
C LEU A 176 -27.88 -11.08 -5.30
N GLY A 177 -27.63 -10.31 -6.35
CA GLY A 177 -27.43 -10.80 -7.70
C GLY A 177 -26.21 -11.71 -7.86
N ASN A 178 -26.32 -12.70 -8.75
CA ASN A 178 -25.21 -13.54 -9.18
C ASN A 178 -24.53 -12.96 -10.42
N LYS A 179 -23.20 -13.02 -10.46
CA LYS A 179 -22.41 -12.57 -11.62
C LYS A 179 -22.93 -13.23 -12.91
N ASN A 180 -22.87 -12.50 -14.02
CA ASN A 180 -23.22 -12.94 -15.38
C ASN A 180 -24.72 -12.98 -15.75
N LYS A 181 -25.66 -12.59 -14.88
CA LYS A 181 -27.04 -12.37 -15.31
C LYS A 181 -27.19 -10.97 -15.92
N THR A 182 -27.95 -10.81 -17.01
CA THR A 182 -28.20 -9.49 -17.65
C THR A 182 -28.76 -8.48 -16.65
N LYS A 183 -29.64 -8.93 -15.75
CA LYS A 183 -30.16 -8.11 -14.65
C LYS A 183 -29.14 -7.59 -13.63
N THR A 184 -27.91 -8.13 -13.62
CA THR A 184 -26.79 -7.63 -12.78
C THR A 184 -25.78 -6.77 -13.53
N GLN A 185 -25.99 -6.59 -14.83
CA GLN A 185 -25.11 -5.83 -15.71
C GLN A 185 -25.67 -4.43 -15.90
N TRP A 186 -24.78 -3.44 -15.86
CA TRP A 186 -25.13 -2.04 -15.99
C TRP A 186 -24.32 -1.41 -17.11
N ASN A 187 -24.98 -0.80 -18.08
CA ASN A 187 -24.38 0.03 -19.10
C ASN A 187 -24.06 1.40 -18.51
N VAL A 188 -22.81 1.84 -18.66
CA VAL A 188 -22.30 3.12 -18.16
C VAL A 188 -22.59 4.21 -19.18
N HIS A 189 -23.20 5.29 -18.72
CA HIS A 189 -23.35 6.53 -19.49
C HIS A 189 -22.64 7.65 -18.75
N SER A 190 -21.60 8.24 -19.31
CA SER A 190 -20.75 9.28 -18.74
C SER A 190 -20.82 10.56 -19.55
N ASN A 191 -21.08 11.70 -18.91
CA ASN A 191 -20.95 13.02 -19.52
C ASN A 191 -20.42 14.04 -18.51
N GLU A 192 -20.44 15.32 -18.87
CA GLU A 192 -20.01 16.43 -18.01
C GLU A 192 -20.78 16.56 -16.69
N LYS A 193 -22.02 16.04 -16.62
CA LYS A 193 -22.85 16.05 -15.40
C LYS A 193 -22.55 14.90 -14.45
N GLY A 194 -21.90 13.82 -14.91
CA GLY A 194 -21.53 12.66 -14.09
C GLY A 194 -21.70 11.32 -14.81
N ILE A 195 -21.83 10.24 -14.03
CA ILE A 195 -21.98 8.88 -14.52
C ILE A 195 -23.38 8.35 -14.19
N ARG A 196 -24.04 7.68 -15.13
CA ARG A 196 -25.33 7.01 -14.95
C ARG A 196 -25.18 5.52 -15.25
N PHE A 197 -26.05 4.71 -14.64
CA PHE A 197 -26.05 3.25 -14.80
C PHE A 197 -27.42 2.78 -15.29
N GLN A 198 -27.48 2.30 -16.53
CA GLN A 198 -28.69 1.73 -17.15
C GLN A 198 -28.61 0.20 -17.06
N ASN A 199 -29.67 -0.48 -16.64
CA ASN A 199 -29.64 -1.94 -16.56
C ASN A 199 -29.63 -2.58 -17.96
N VAL A 200 -28.79 -3.58 -18.18
CA VAL A 200 -28.70 -4.28 -19.48
C VAL A 200 -29.90 -5.21 -19.73
N GLY A 201 -30.50 -5.77 -18.67
CA GLY A 201 -31.68 -6.62 -18.80
C GLY A 201 -32.98 -5.84 -19.03
N PHE A 202 -32.99 -4.54 -18.74
CA PHE A 202 -34.19 -3.69 -18.82
C PHE A 202 -33.80 -2.28 -19.30
N GLU A 203 -33.96 -2.03 -20.60
CA GLU A 203 -33.47 -0.80 -21.27
C GLU A 203 -34.06 0.50 -20.68
N ASN A 204 -35.26 0.44 -20.09
CA ASN A 204 -35.92 1.60 -19.46
C ASN A 204 -35.68 1.69 -17.95
N ARG A 205 -34.61 1.07 -17.42
CA ARG A 205 -34.31 1.06 -15.98
C ARG A 205 -32.96 1.70 -15.69
N TRP A 206 -33.00 2.84 -15.00
CA TRP A 206 -31.83 3.64 -14.64
C TRP A 206 -31.67 3.71 -13.14
N LEU A 207 -30.51 3.30 -12.63
CA LEU A 207 -30.21 3.34 -11.21
C LEU A 207 -30.36 4.78 -10.69
N ARG A 208 -31.11 4.97 -9.61
CA ARG A 208 -31.35 6.28 -9.00
C ARG A 208 -31.58 6.17 -7.50
N ILE A 209 -31.31 7.27 -6.81
CA ILE A 209 -31.77 7.49 -5.44
C ILE A 209 -32.83 8.57 -5.51
N GLU A 210 -34.04 8.30 -5.03
CA GLU A 210 -35.13 9.27 -5.01
C GLU A 210 -34.91 10.35 -3.95
N LYS A 211 -35.76 11.39 -3.98
CA LYS A 211 -35.77 12.46 -2.99
C LYS A 211 -35.99 11.96 -1.55
N ASP A 212 -36.71 10.86 -1.37
CA ASP A 212 -36.92 10.21 -0.05
C ASP A 212 -35.73 9.31 0.38
N GLY A 213 -34.69 9.23 -0.45
CA GLY A 213 -33.52 8.38 -0.25
C GLY A 213 -33.72 6.92 -0.67
N SER A 214 -34.87 6.51 -1.21
CA SER A 214 -35.05 5.15 -1.70
C SER A 214 -34.18 4.89 -2.94
N LEU A 215 -33.49 3.74 -2.97
CA LEU A 215 -32.69 3.30 -4.11
C LEU A 215 -33.54 2.37 -4.98
N ASN A 216 -33.73 2.73 -6.25
CA ASN A 216 -34.46 1.92 -7.23
C ASN A 216 -33.86 2.12 -8.63
N ALA A 217 -34.46 1.51 -9.64
CA ALA A 217 -34.11 1.71 -11.04
C ALA A 217 -35.31 2.10 -11.92
N LEU A 218 -36.32 2.76 -11.34
CA LEU A 218 -37.52 3.18 -12.08
C LEU A 218 -37.24 4.43 -12.94
N GLY A 219 -37.97 4.62 -14.04
CA GLY A 219 -37.99 5.86 -14.83
C GLY A 219 -36.89 6.08 -15.87
N SER A 220 -36.96 7.24 -16.53
CA SER A 220 -36.19 7.61 -17.74
C SER A 220 -35.04 8.57 -17.43
N GLY A 221 -33.83 8.05 -17.15
CA GLY A 221 -32.54 8.77 -17.29
C GLY A 221 -32.37 10.19 -16.71
N GLY A 222 -33.24 10.65 -15.81
CA GLY A 222 -33.31 12.04 -15.34
C GLY A 222 -32.18 12.45 -14.40
N SER A 223 -32.23 13.68 -13.87
CA SER A 223 -31.15 14.26 -13.04
C SER A 223 -30.75 13.40 -11.82
N TRP A 224 -31.71 12.66 -11.25
CA TRP A 224 -31.46 11.79 -10.10
C TRP A 224 -30.65 10.51 -10.39
N THR A 225 -30.33 10.27 -11.67
CA THR A 225 -29.55 9.11 -12.13
C THR A 225 -28.04 9.38 -12.23
N TYR A 226 -27.61 10.62 -12.00
CA TYR A 226 -26.19 11.00 -12.06
C TYR A 226 -25.48 10.70 -10.74
N PHE A 227 -24.33 10.04 -10.87
CA PHE A 227 -23.46 9.64 -9.78
C PHE A 227 -22.01 10.06 -10.00
N GLU A 228 -21.29 10.18 -8.89
CA GLU A 228 -19.84 10.37 -8.81
C GLU A 228 -19.25 9.19 -8.01
N PRO A 229 -18.38 8.36 -8.62
CA PRO A 229 -17.63 7.35 -7.89
C PRO A 229 -16.59 8.03 -6.99
N GLU A 230 -16.77 7.91 -5.68
CA GLU A 230 -15.76 8.32 -4.72
C GLU A 230 -14.82 7.14 -4.43
N GLU A 231 -13.60 7.20 -4.95
CA GLU A 231 -12.57 6.20 -4.67
C GLU A 231 -12.32 6.13 -3.15
N ILE A 232 -12.32 4.92 -2.57
CA ILE A 232 -11.70 4.76 -1.25
C ILE A 232 -10.22 4.97 -1.47
N GLU A 233 -9.70 6.14 -1.07
CA GLU A 233 -8.27 6.39 -1.01
C GLU A 233 -7.61 5.20 -0.30
N ASN A 234 -6.97 4.33 -1.08
CA ASN A 234 -6.11 3.29 -0.55
C ASN A 234 -5.00 4.00 0.21
N TYR A 235 -5.12 3.95 1.54
CA TYR A 235 -4.31 4.64 2.52
C TYR A 235 -2.82 4.26 2.41
N HIS A 236 -2.12 4.85 1.45
CA HIS A 236 -0.67 4.88 1.47
C HIS A 236 -0.23 5.95 2.48
N CYS A 237 0.73 5.57 3.34
CA CYS A 237 1.36 6.34 4.43
C CYS A 237 0.66 6.23 5.80
N PHE A 238 0.84 5.10 6.48
CA PHE A 238 0.75 5.04 7.94
C PHE A 238 2.16 5.31 8.49
N THR A 239 2.44 6.53 8.95
CA THR A 239 3.50 6.75 9.93
C THR A 239 2.81 6.81 11.28
N SER A 240 3.03 5.79 12.10
CA SER A 240 2.72 5.90 13.51
C SER A 240 3.73 6.90 14.09
N SER A 241 3.27 7.86 14.90
CA SER A 241 4.11 8.92 15.49
C SER A 241 3.80 9.08 16.97
N PHE A 242 4.80 9.50 17.75
CA PHE A 242 4.57 10.14 19.04
C PHE A 242 4.39 11.64 18.80
N ILE A 243 3.56 12.31 19.59
CA ILE A 243 3.40 13.77 19.53
C ILE A 243 3.95 14.32 20.85
N LYS A 244 5.14 14.89 20.79
CA LYS A 244 5.87 15.38 21.95
C LYS A 244 5.68 16.88 22.12
N GLN A 245 5.54 17.37 23.35
CA GLN A 245 5.45 18.81 23.62
C GLN A 245 6.86 19.44 23.62
N LYS A 246 7.00 20.64 23.05
CA LYS A 246 8.33 21.21 22.76
C LYS A 246 9.03 21.87 23.97
N GLU A 247 8.29 22.51 24.87
CA GLU A 247 8.89 23.15 26.06
C GLU A 247 9.39 22.16 27.11
N SER A 248 8.78 20.97 27.18
CA SER A 248 9.10 19.93 28.14
C SER A 248 9.50 18.65 27.42
N LYS A 249 10.80 18.33 27.50
CA LYS A 249 11.42 17.22 26.76
C LYS A 249 10.86 15.83 27.10
N ASN A 250 10.00 15.71 28.13
CA ASN A 250 9.45 14.45 28.60
C ASN A 250 7.93 14.30 28.39
N TYR A 251 7.23 15.33 27.92
CA TYR A 251 5.77 15.33 27.88
C TYR A 251 5.28 14.86 26.50
N HIS A 252 4.36 13.89 26.48
CA HIS A 252 3.77 13.36 25.25
C HIS A 252 2.25 13.38 25.34
N ILE A 253 1.58 13.54 24.19
CA ILE A 253 0.14 13.32 24.12
C ILE A 253 -0.13 11.85 24.40
N GLY A 254 -1.05 11.54 25.31
CA GLY A 254 -1.41 10.18 25.68
C GLY A 254 -2.91 9.98 25.77
N ILE A 255 -3.40 8.84 25.29
CA ILE A 255 -4.81 8.43 25.36
C ILE A 255 -4.89 7.02 25.92
N LEU A 256 -5.65 6.84 27.00
CA LEU A 256 -5.91 5.55 27.63
C LEU A 256 -6.86 4.69 26.77
N PRO A 257 -6.93 3.36 26.97
CA PRO A 257 -7.84 2.48 26.22
C PRO A 257 -9.33 2.81 26.37
N ASN A 258 -9.73 3.45 27.47
CA ASN A 258 -11.08 3.96 27.68
C ASN A 258 -11.33 5.31 26.96
N GLY A 259 -10.34 5.84 26.24
CA GLY A 259 -10.42 7.10 25.50
C GLY A 259 -10.04 8.34 26.28
N GLN A 260 -9.92 8.26 27.61
CA GLN A 260 -9.58 9.43 28.42
C GLN A 260 -8.12 9.88 28.19
N PRO A 261 -7.83 11.19 28.31
CA PRO A 261 -6.47 11.69 28.32
C PRO A 261 -5.61 11.02 29.38
N LYS A 262 -4.39 10.63 29.00
CA LYS A 262 -3.35 10.25 29.95
C LYS A 262 -2.50 11.49 30.21
N ASN A 263 -2.19 11.73 31.49
CA ASN A 263 -1.27 12.80 31.89
C ASN A 263 0.03 12.72 31.06
N GLY A 264 0.41 13.85 30.45
CA GLY A 264 1.48 13.95 29.47
C GLY A 264 2.87 13.69 30.05
N GLU A 265 3.10 14.03 31.32
CA GLU A 265 4.32 13.69 32.05
C GLU A 265 4.46 12.18 32.24
N LYS A 266 3.34 11.51 32.51
CA LYS A 266 3.27 10.04 32.68
C LYS A 266 3.15 9.30 31.34
N THR A 267 3.15 10.01 30.22
CA THR A 267 3.01 9.43 28.89
C THR A 267 4.38 9.28 28.24
N GLY A 268 4.82 8.03 28.10
CA GLY A 268 5.99 7.68 27.32
C GLY A 268 5.65 7.09 25.94
N LYS A 269 6.65 6.46 25.32
CA LYS A 269 6.60 5.88 23.96
C LYS A 269 5.81 4.56 23.83
N GLY A 270 4.92 4.26 24.78
CA GLY A 270 4.06 3.07 24.78
C GLY A 270 2.81 3.25 23.92
N LYS A 271 1.96 2.21 23.82
CA LYS A 271 0.74 2.19 22.97
C LYS A 271 -0.17 3.41 23.18
N HIS A 272 -0.24 3.95 24.40
CA HIS A 272 -1.08 5.10 24.74
C HIS A 272 -0.59 6.43 24.15
N GLY A 273 0.71 6.57 23.88
CA GLY A 273 1.30 7.76 23.26
C GLY A 273 1.46 7.66 21.73
N GLN A 274 0.99 6.56 21.12
CA GLN A 274 1.14 6.31 19.69
C GLN A 274 -0.10 6.77 18.93
N PHE A 275 0.12 7.53 17.86
CA PHE A 275 -0.95 8.02 17.00
C PHE A 275 -0.65 7.72 15.53
N ILE A 276 -1.69 7.65 14.72
CA ILE A 276 -1.60 7.60 13.27
C ILE A 276 -2.20 8.90 12.76
N LEU A 277 -1.39 9.72 12.11
CA LEU A 277 -1.86 10.94 11.46
C LEU A 277 -2.45 10.58 10.09
N LYS A 278 -3.71 10.94 9.86
CA LYS A 278 -4.45 10.63 8.64
C LYS A 278 -4.54 11.83 7.69
N ASP A 279 -4.69 11.51 6.42
CA ASP A 279 -4.84 12.43 5.29
C ASP A 279 -3.60 13.35 5.08
N ILE A 280 -2.41 12.75 5.29
CA ILE A 280 -1.12 13.35 4.95
C ILE A 280 -0.76 13.03 3.50
N LYS A 281 -0.73 14.06 2.64
CA LYS A 281 -0.51 13.93 1.19
C LYS A 281 0.91 13.52 0.77
N LYS A 282 1.91 13.59 1.67
CA LYS A 282 3.30 13.14 1.45
C LYS A 282 3.93 12.71 2.77
N LYS A 283 4.72 11.63 2.75
CA LYS A 283 5.24 10.90 3.92
C LYS A 283 5.93 11.77 5.00
N ASN A 284 6.40 13.00 4.71
CA ASN A 284 7.31 13.74 5.60
C ASN A 284 6.96 15.21 5.92
N LEU A 285 5.79 15.77 5.56
CA LEU A 285 5.49 17.17 5.92
C LEU A 285 4.02 17.37 6.29
N LEU A 286 3.77 17.55 7.59
CA LEU A 286 2.60 18.25 8.10
C LEU A 286 2.75 19.72 7.68
N LYS A 287 1.86 20.21 6.81
CA LYS A 287 1.94 21.56 6.24
C LYS A 287 1.04 22.54 6.97
N GLU A 288 1.47 23.80 7.03
CA GLU A 288 0.64 24.94 7.41
C GLU A 288 -0.71 24.92 6.68
N GLY A 289 -1.80 25.08 7.43
CA GLY A 289 -3.18 25.08 6.94
C GLY A 289 -3.74 23.72 6.54
N GLN A 290 -3.02 22.62 6.79
CA GLN A 290 -3.49 21.28 6.47
C GLN A 290 -4.45 20.75 7.54
N ILE A 291 -5.64 20.29 7.13
CA ILE A 291 -6.54 19.56 8.03
C ILE A 291 -6.14 18.09 8.09
N ILE A 292 -6.00 17.56 9.30
CA ILE A 292 -5.68 16.16 9.56
C ILE A 292 -6.64 15.55 10.59
N TRP A 293 -6.56 14.21 10.71
CA TRP A 293 -7.15 13.48 11.84
C TRP A 293 -6.05 12.74 12.60
N ILE A 294 -6.10 12.79 13.93
CA ILE A 294 -5.13 12.14 14.81
C ILE A 294 -5.79 10.87 15.36
N LYS A 295 -5.44 9.69 14.84
CA LYS A 295 -6.02 8.41 15.27
C LYS A 295 -5.22 7.81 16.43
N CYS A 296 -5.87 7.56 17.56
CA CYS A 296 -5.26 7.02 18.77
C CYS A 296 -5.06 5.50 18.65
N ASN A 297 -3.84 5.00 18.89
CA ASN A 297 -3.54 3.57 18.76
C ASN A 297 -4.15 2.72 19.88
N SER A 298 -4.39 3.31 21.07
CA SER A 298 -5.00 2.64 22.21
C SER A 298 -6.47 2.29 21.98
N THR A 299 -7.25 3.20 21.38
CA THR A 299 -8.69 3.04 21.15
C THR A 299 -9.06 2.68 19.72
N ASN A 300 -8.14 2.85 18.76
CA ASN A 300 -8.39 2.74 17.32
C ASN A 300 -9.45 3.74 16.80
N LYS A 301 -9.70 4.83 17.55
CA LYS A 301 -10.61 5.95 17.23
C LYS A 301 -9.80 7.26 17.06
N PHE A 302 -10.47 8.40 16.93
CA PHE A 302 -9.83 9.70 16.65
C PHE A 302 -9.85 10.62 17.85
N LEU A 303 -8.81 11.45 17.98
CA LEU A 303 -8.74 12.52 18.97
C LEU A 303 -9.81 13.57 18.63
N GLN A 304 -10.71 13.83 19.57
CA GLN A 304 -11.77 14.83 19.44
C GLN A 304 -11.63 15.92 20.50
N CYS A 305 -12.19 17.08 20.21
CA CYS A 305 -12.37 18.18 21.14
C CYS A 305 -13.87 18.31 21.49
N PHE A 306 -14.16 18.83 22.67
CA PHE A 306 -15.49 19.31 23.06
C PHE A 306 -15.50 20.84 23.14
N ASP A 307 -16.68 21.44 23.26
CA ASP A 307 -16.89 22.88 23.34
C ASP A 307 -16.18 23.51 24.56
N ASN A 308 -16.24 22.81 25.69
CA ASN A 308 -15.55 23.11 26.95
C ASN A 308 -14.03 22.89 26.87
N GLY A 309 -13.50 22.52 25.70
CA GLY A 309 -12.08 22.29 25.45
C GLY A 309 -11.50 21.00 26.05
N GLN A 310 -12.33 20.13 26.62
CA GLN A 310 -11.91 18.76 26.93
C GLN A 310 -11.56 18.01 25.63
N VAL A 311 -10.67 17.02 25.74
CA VAL A 311 -10.31 16.15 24.63
C VAL A 311 -10.40 14.69 25.03
N ASP A 312 -10.75 13.81 24.09
CA ASP A 312 -10.68 12.37 24.29
C ASP A 312 -10.28 11.69 22.97
N GLY A 313 -10.00 10.39 23.03
CA GLY A 313 -9.71 9.57 21.86
C GLY A 313 -10.82 8.60 21.48
N LEU A 314 -12.09 8.99 21.56
CA LEU A 314 -13.27 8.19 21.18
C LEU A 314 -13.98 8.71 19.92
N GLY A 315 -13.45 9.77 19.31
CA GLY A 315 -14.02 10.42 18.14
C GLY A 315 -14.19 9.52 16.93
N LYS A 316 -15.27 9.78 16.19
CA LYS A 316 -15.57 9.15 14.89
C LYS A 316 -14.96 9.98 13.76
N LYS A 317 -14.32 9.34 12.77
CA LYS A 317 -13.76 10.04 11.59
C LYS A 317 -14.80 10.97 10.97
N ASN A 318 -14.35 12.09 10.42
CA ASN A 318 -15.17 13.08 9.70
C ASN A 318 -16.13 13.92 10.55
N LYS A 319 -16.16 13.77 11.89
CA LYS A 319 -16.82 14.79 12.73
C LYS A 319 -15.96 16.03 12.81
N ILE A 320 -16.55 17.23 12.72
CA ILE A 320 -15.80 18.49 12.66
C ILE A 320 -14.90 18.68 13.89
N ASN A 321 -15.36 18.24 15.06
CA ASN A 321 -14.61 18.27 16.31
C ASN A 321 -13.46 17.23 16.39
N THR A 322 -13.31 16.35 15.39
CA THR A 322 -12.16 15.42 15.25
C THR A 322 -11.13 15.90 14.23
N GLN A 323 -11.41 17.01 13.54
CA GLN A 323 -10.53 17.59 12.54
C GLN A 323 -9.61 18.62 13.20
N TRP A 324 -8.34 18.55 12.85
CA TRP A 324 -7.30 19.42 13.40
C TRP A 324 -6.60 20.14 12.26
N ASN A 325 -6.68 21.46 12.24
CA ASN A 325 -5.91 22.31 11.33
C ASN A 325 -4.48 22.43 11.87
N VAL A 326 -3.52 22.13 11.01
CA VAL A 326 -2.10 22.16 11.34
C VAL A 326 -1.54 23.55 11.11
N HIS A 327 -0.88 24.07 12.13
CA HIS A 327 -0.08 25.28 12.04
C HIS A 327 1.38 24.93 12.31
N SER A 328 2.26 25.11 11.33
CA SER A 328 3.68 24.77 11.38
C SER A 328 4.54 26.02 11.18
N ASN A 329 5.48 26.26 12.08
CA ASN A 329 6.52 27.27 11.92
C ASN A 329 7.85 26.76 12.52
N GLU A 330 8.85 27.63 12.56
CA GLU A 330 10.16 27.36 13.18
C GLU A 330 10.07 26.99 14.67
N LYS A 331 9.02 27.43 15.38
CA LYS A 331 8.76 27.02 16.77
C LYS A 331 8.13 25.63 16.87
N GLY A 332 7.66 24.99 15.80
CA GLY A 332 7.14 23.63 15.81
C GLY A 332 5.74 23.53 15.21
N ILE A 333 4.99 22.49 15.59
CA ILE A 333 3.67 22.20 15.02
C ILE A 333 2.59 22.37 16.08
N ARG A 334 1.52 23.09 15.76
CA ARG A 334 0.34 23.25 16.61
C ARG A 334 -0.88 22.66 15.90
N PHE A 335 -1.85 22.21 16.70
CA PHE A 335 -3.10 21.64 16.19
C PHE A 335 -4.27 22.45 16.72
N GLN A 336 -4.95 23.17 15.83
CA GLN A 336 -6.17 23.91 16.14
C GLN A 336 -7.39 23.06 15.76
N ASN A 337 -8.36 22.91 16.65
CA ASN A 337 -9.58 22.19 16.30
C ASN A 337 -10.38 22.97 15.24
N VAL A 338 -10.94 22.26 14.26
CA VAL A 338 -11.73 22.89 13.19
C VAL A 338 -13.15 23.20 13.65
N GLY A 339 -13.70 22.42 14.58
CA GLY A 339 -15.08 22.56 15.06
C GLY A 339 -15.29 23.67 16.07
N PHE A 340 -14.22 24.13 16.74
CA PHE A 340 -14.28 25.13 17.78
C PHE A 340 -13.18 26.16 17.59
N GLU A 341 -13.57 27.41 17.35
CA GLU A 341 -12.62 28.50 17.18
C GLU A 341 -11.76 28.67 18.43
N ASN A 342 -10.50 29.09 18.23
CA ASN A 342 -9.53 29.32 19.30
C ASN A 342 -9.28 28.12 20.24
N ARG A 343 -9.61 26.88 19.82
CA ARG A 343 -9.26 25.67 20.57
C ARG A 343 -7.99 25.03 20.05
N TRP A 344 -6.89 25.27 20.75
CA TRP A 344 -5.58 24.72 20.44
C TRP A 344 -5.23 23.58 21.38
N LEU A 345 -4.88 22.42 20.80
CA LEU A 345 -4.38 21.28 21.57
C LEU A 345 -3.16 21.70 22.38
N ARG A 346 -3.15 21.41 23.68
CA ARG A 346 -2.05 21.71 24.59
C ARG A 346 -1.90 20.63 25.64
N ILE A 347 -0.70 20.53 26.19
CA ILE A 347 -0.46 19.87 27.47
C ILE A 347 -0.13 20.97 28.47
N GLU A 348 -0.77 21.01 29.62
CA GLU A 348 -0.49 22.01 30.65
C GLU A 348 0.74 21.64 31.49
N LYS A 349 1.19 22.56 32.35
CA LYS A 349 2.34 22.35 33.24
C LYS A 349 2.16 21.14 34.16
N ASP A 350 0.93 20.84 34.57
CA ASP A 350 0.60 19.67 35.39
C ASP A 350 0.50 18.36 34.57
N GLY A 351 0.72 18.42 33.26
CA GLY A 351 0.61 17.31 32.33
C GLY A 351 -0.81 17.04 31.84
N SER A 352 -1.83 17.80 32.23
CA SER A 352 -3.18 17.62 31.70
C SER A 352 -3.22 17.94 30.20
N LEU A 353 -3.92 17.11 29.41
CA LEU A 353 -4.08 17.30 27.96
C LEU A 353 -5.48 17.85 27.70
N ASN A 354 -5.58 19.00 27.04
CA ASN A 354 -6.85 19.64 26.67
C ASN A 354 -6.67 20.51 25.40
N ALA A 355 -7.71 21.22 24.99
CA ALA A 355 -7.71 22.10 23.82
C ALA A 355 -8.09 23.56 24.16
N LEU A 356 -7.93 23.98 25.41
CA LEU A 356 -8.25 25.35 25.87
C LEU A 356 -7.13 26.38 25.58
N GLY A 357 -6.10 26.02 24.83
CA GLY A 357 -4.96 26.91 24.57
C GLY A 357 -5.33 28.10 23.69
N SER A 358 -4.74 29.27 23.96
CA SER A 358 -4.79 30.47 23.10
C SER A 358 -3.63 30.54 22.09
N GLY A 359 -2.98 29.40 21.81
CA GLY A 359 -1.80 29.34 20.92
C GLY A 359 -0.46 29.65 21.59
N GLY A 360 -0.40 29.67 22.93
CA GLY A 360 0.83 29.84 23.72
C GLY A 360 1.85 28.71 23.54
N SER A 361 3.00 28.83 24.19
CA SER A 361 4.15 27.94 24.00
C SER A 361 3.88 26.45 24.32
N TRP A 362 2.91 26.18 25.20
CA TRP A 362 2.45 24.83 25.52
C TRP A 362 1.65 24.12 24.41
N THR A 363 1.35 24.81 23.31
CA THR A 363 0.63 24.26 22.15
C THR A 363 1.56 23.72 21.05
N TYR A 364 2.88 23.91 21.19
CA TYR A 364 3.85 23.45 20.20
C TYR A 364 4.27 22.00 20.45
N PHE A 365 4.16 21.22 19.39
CA PHE A 365 4.51 19.82 19.36
C PHE A 365 5.54 19.50 18.28
N GLU A 366 6.24 18.40 18.50
CA GLU A 366 7.15 17.76 17.56
C GLU A 366 6.67 16.32 17.33
N PRO A 367 6.24 15.97 16.10
CA PRO A 367 5.94 14.58 15.77
C PRO A 367 7.26 13.81 15.71
N GLU A 368 7.45 12.88 16.63
CA GLU A 368 8.55 11.91 16.54
C GLU A 368 8.05 10.71 15.73
N GLU A 369 8.56 10.54 14.51
CA GLU A 369 8.25 9.38 13.70
C GLU A 369 8.65 8.11 14.44
N ILE A 370 7.72 7.15 14.56
CA ILE A 370 8.08 5.82 15.00
C ILE A 370 8.77 5.19 13.80
N GLU A 371 10.11 5.19 13.80
CA GLU A 371 10.92 4.54 12.75
C GLU A 371 10.44 3.08 12.48
N ASN A 372 9.70 2.45 13.41
CA ASN A 372 9.48 1.01 13.60
C ASN A 372 8.33 0.28 12.86
N TYR A 373 7.77 0.75 11.74
CA TYR A 373 6.80 -0.06 10.96
C TYR A 373 7.29 -0.65 9.64
N HIS A 374 8.54 -0.37 9.23
CA HIS A 374 9.20 -1.13 8.17
C HIS A 374 10.36 -1.93 8.78
N CYS A 375 10.16 -3.24 8.94
CA CYS A 375 11.20 -4.28 8.98
C CYS A 375 12.45 -3.95 9.82
N PHE A 376 12.32 -3.93 11.16
CA PHE A 376 13.50 -4.10 12.01
C PHE A 376 13.66 -5.59 12.35
N THR A 377 14.73 -6.19 11.86
CA THR A 377 15.29 -7.38 12.49
C THR A 377 15.86 -6.93 13.83
N SER A 378 15.03 -6.99 14.87
CA SER A 378 15.56 -6.98 16.22
C SER A 378 16.32 -8.31 16.39
N SER A 379 17.46 -8.28 17.07
CA SER A 379 18.28 -9.47 17.30
C SER A 379 18.52 -9.63 18.80
N PHE A 380 18.61 -10.88 19.25
CA PHE A 380 19.25 -11.19 20.53
C PHE A 380 20.76 -11.33 20.29
N ILE A 381 21.57 -10.90 21.24
CA ILE A 381 23.03 -11.10 21.17
C ILE A 381 23.37 -12.14 22.23
N LYS A 382 23.63 -13.36 21.79
CA LYS A 382 23.91 -14.50 22.66
C LYS A 382 25.41 -14.69 22.83
N GLN A 383 25.87 -14.96 24.05
CA GLN A 383 27.27 -15.29 24.30
C GLN A 383 27.54 -16.74 23.84
N LYS A 384 28.69 -16.98 23.20
CA LYS A 384 28.91 -18.24 22.47
C LYS A 384 29.27 -19.43 23.35
N GLU A 385 30.01 -19.22 24.44
CA GLU A 385 30.43 -20.31 25.35
C GLU A 385 29.31 -20.80 26.26
N SER A 386 28.35 -19.94 26.59
CA SER A 386 27.19 -20.24 27.42
C SER A 386 25.93 -20.33 26.58
N LYS A 387 25.30 -21.51 26.58
CA LYS A 387 24.10 -21.78 25.76
C LYS A 387 22.90 -20.90 26.15
N ASN A 388 22.90 -20.26 27.32
CA ASN A 388 21.75 -19.58 27.89
C ASN A 388 21.96 -18.08 28.16
N TYR A 389 23.14 -17.52 27.90
CA TYR A 389 23.43 -16.13 28.28
C TYR A 389 23.16 -15.18 27.10
N HIS A 390 22.33 -14.17 27.34
CA HIS A 390 22.04 -13.10 26.38
C HIS A 390 22.43 -11.76 26.97
N ILE A 391 22.93 -10.84 26.14
CA ILE A 391 23.08 -9.45 26.56
C ILE A 391 21.68 -8.93 26.90
N GLY A 392 21.52 -8.31 28.07
CA GLY A 392 20.24 -7.77 28.50
C GLY A 392 20.37 -6.42 29.17
N ILE A 393 19.41 -5.54 28.89
CA ILE A 393 19.32 -4.20 29.49
C ILE A 393 17.91 -4.03 30.06
N LEU A 394 17.82 -3.71 31.35
CA LEU A 394 16.57 -3.39 32.03
C LEU A 394 16.01 -2.02 31.57
N PRO A 395 14.71 -1.74 31.80
CA PRO A 395 14.11 -0.46 31.42
C PRO A 395 14.75 0.77 32.09
N ASN A 396 15.38 0.60 33.26
CA ASN A 396 16.16 1.65 33.94
C ASN A 396 17.58 1.81 33.35
N GLY A 397 17.94 1.04 32.33
CA GLY A 397 19.23 1.08 31.65
C GLY A 397 20.31 0.19 32.25
N GLN A 398 20.11 -0.35 33.45
CA GLN A 398 21.09 -1.22 34.08
C GLN A 398 21.21 -2.56 33.34
N PRO A 399 22.41 -3.16 33.30
CA PRO A 399 22.60 -4.54 32.86
C PRO A 399 21.64 -5.50 33.53
N LYS A 400 21.01 -6.34 32.73
CA LYS A 400 20.30 -7.52 33.21
C LYS A 400 21.27 -8.69 33.17
N ASN A 401 21.32 -9.47 34.25
CA ASN A 401 22.11 -10.70 34.30
C ASN A 401 21.83 -11.58 33.07
N GLY A 402 22.89 -12.02 32.40
CA GLY A 402 22.86 -12.70 31.12
C GLY A 402 22.06 -13.99 31.14
N GLU A 403 22.15 -14.76 32.22
CA GLU A 403 21.39 -15.99 32.44
C GLU A 403 19.89 -15.72 32.53
N LYS A 404 19.51 -14.58 33.14
CA LYS A 404 18.11 -14.21 33.37
C LYS A 404 17.49 -13.44 32.19
N THR A 405 18.26 -13.08 31.17
CA THR A 405 17.82 -12.16 30.13
C THR A 405 16.85 -12.80 29.14
N GLY A 406 17.18 -13.99 28.63
CA GLY A 406 16.36 -14.75 27.69
C GLY A 406 15.92 -13.96 26.45
N LYS A 407 14.87 -14.45 25.78
CA LYS A 407 14.35 -13.88 24.52
C LYS A 407 13.25 -12.80 24.70
N GLY A 408 13.22 -12.15 25.86
CA GLY A 408 12.27 -11.08 26.16
C GLY A 408 12.73 -9.71 25.65
N LYS A 409 11.89 -8.68 25.79
CA LYS A 409 12.16 -7.30 25.33
C LYS A 409 13.52 -6.75 25.82
N HIS A 410 13.98 -7.17 27.00
CA HIS A 410 15.24 -6.71 27.60
C HIS A 410 16.49 -7.23 26.87
N GLY A 411 16.39 -8.35 26.15
CA GLY A 411 17.49 -8.92 25.36
C GLY A 411 17.46 -8.52 23.88
N GLN A 412 16.54 -7.64 23.48
CA GLN A 412 16.36 -7.26 22.08
C GLN A 412 17.14 -5.99 21.77
N PHE A 413 17.92 -6.04 20.68
CA PHE A 413 18.70 -4.91 20.21
C PHE A 413 18.47 -4.65 18.73
N ILE A 414 18.74 -3.41 18.32
CA ILE A 414 18.82 -3.00 16.91
C ILE A 414 20.26 -2.57 16.65
N LEU A 415 20.92 -3.24 15.72
CA LEU A 415 22.27 -2.90 15.29
C LEU A 415 22.20 -1.86 14.15
N LYS A 416 22.83 -0.70 14.33
CA LYS A 416 22.86 0.38 13.34
C LYS A 416 24.29 0.67 12.89
N ASP A 417 24.54 0.63 11.59
CA ASP A 417 25.82 1.05 11.00
C ASP A 417 25.99 2.58 11.13
N ILE A 418 27.18 3.05 11.52
CA ILE A 418 27.47 4.48 11.65
C ILE A 418 27.71 5.15 10.28
N LYS A 419 28.37 4.45 9.34
CA LYS A 419 28.73 4.99 8.01
C LYS A 419 27.56 4.96 7.03
N LYS A 420 26.61 4.02 7.20
CA LYS A 420 25.39 3.95 6.38
C LYS A 420 24.19 4.42 7.19
N LYS A 421 23.53 5.50 6.76
CA LYS A 421 22.22 5.94 7.30
C LYS A 421 21.10 4.90 7.14
N ASN A 422 21.36 3.77 6.46
CA ASN A 422 20.40 2.70 6.21
C ASN A 422 20.60 1.51 7.16
N LEU A 423 19.50 0.84 7.49
CA LEU A 423 19.50 -0.39 8.28
C LEU A 423 20.16 -1.55 7.54
N LEU A 424 20.84 -2.42 8.28
CA LEU A 424 21.39 -3.68 7.79
C LEU A 424 20.21 -4.62 7.45
N LYS A 425 20.16 -5.19 6.23
CA LYS A 425 19.06 -6.05 5.73
C LYS A 425 19.26 -7.53 6.10
N GLU A 426 18.17 -8.17 6.52
CA GLU A 426 18.02 -9.58 6.98
C GLU A 426 18.81 -10.65 6.16
N GLY A 427 19.46 -11.60 6.85
CA GLY A 427 19.89 -12.88 6.27
C GLY A 427 21.34 -13.07 5.78
N GLN A 428 22.31 -12.23 6.13
CA GLN A 428 23.75 -12.49 5.88
C GLN A 428 24.64 -11.97 7.02
N ASN A 429 25.89 -12.42 7.05
CA ASN A 429 27.02 -11.89 7.84
C ASN A 429 27.18 -10.36 7.67
N LEU A 430 26.31 -9.55 8.30
CA LEU A 430 26.21 -8.11 8.08
C LEU A 430 27.19 -7.30 8.93
N LEU A 431 27.59 -7.87 10.07
CA LEU A 431 28.63 -7.31 10.91
C LEU A 431 29.98 -7.75 10.34
N LYS A 432 30.65 -6.82 9.65
CA LYS A 432 31.97 -7.05 9.05
C LYS A 432 33.07 -6.67 10.04
N GLU A 433 34.19 -7.36 9.97
CA GLU A 433 35.44 -6.94 10.60
C GLU A 433 35.71 -5.45 10.34
N GLY A 434 36.02 -4.69 11.40
CA GLY A 434 36.30 -3.26 11.34
C GLY A 434 35.07 -2.35 11.17
N GLN A 435 33.86 -2.88 11.18
CA GLN A 435 32.64 -2.07 11.09
C GLN A 435 32.33 -1.41 12.43
N ILE A 436 32.06 -0.10 12.42
CA ILE A 436 31.62 0.62 13.61
C ILE A 436 30.09 0.72 13.62
N ILE A 437 29.50 0.27 14.72
CA ILE A 437 28.04 0.22 14.91
C ILE A 437 27.60 0.90 16.20
N TRP A 438 26.31 1.20 16.26
CA TRP A 438 25.57 1.43 17.49
C TRP A 438 24.70 0.21 17.83
N ILE A 439 24.67 -0.16 19.10
CA ILE A 439 23.78 -1.21 19.63
C ILE A 439 22.64 -0.51 20.37
N LYS A 440 21.47 -0.39 19.74
CA LYS A 440 20.30 0.28 20.33
C LYS A 440 19.48 -0.71 21.16
N CYS A 441 19.28 -0.41 22.43
CA CYS A 441 18.54 -1.24 23.38
C CYS A 441 17.03 -1.06 23.20
N ASN A 442 16.27 -2.13 23.02
CA ASN A 442 14.81 -2.02 22.82
C ASN A 442 14.06 -1.66 24.12
N SER A 443 14.61 -1.99 25.29
CA SER A 443 14.02 -1.67 26.60
C SER A 443 14.02 -0.18 26.91
N THR A 444 15.12 0.52 26.62
CA THR A 444 15.31 1.96 26.89
C THR A 444 15.12 2.85 25.67
N ASN A 445 15.16 2.28 24.46
CA ASN A 445 15.23 3.00 23.19
C ASN A 445 16.46 3.93 23.06
N LYS A 446 17.50 3.70 23.87
CA LYS A 446 18.81 4.37 23.90
C LYS A 446 19.90 3.42 23.39
N PHE A 447 21.16 3.81 23.49
CA PHE A 447 22.31 3.04 22.99
C PHE A 447 23.11 2.42 24.13
N LEU A 448 23.67 1.24 23.88
CA LEU A 448 24.63 0.62 24.79
C LEU A 448 25.88 1.47 24.85
N GLN A 449 26.30 1.89 26.05
CA GLN A 449 27.50 2.68 26.28
C GLN A 449 28.45 1.98 27.25
N CYS A 450 29.74 2.29 27.11
CA CYS A 450 30.80 1.89 28.03
C CYS A 450 31.24 3.10 28.86
N PHE A 451 31.73 2.85 30.06
CA PHE A 451 32.44 3.81 30.90
C PHE A 451 33.94 3.47 30.98
N ASP A 452 34.75 4.39 31.49
CA ASP A 452 36.21 4.25 31.66
C ASP A 452 36.58 3.08 32.57
N ASN A 453 35.82 2.88 33.64
CA ASN A 453 35.88 1.74 34.56
C ASN A 453 35.32 0.44 33.95
N GLY A 454 35.00 0.42 32.65
CA GLY A 454 34.47 -0.74 31.92
C GLY A 454 33.05 -1.16 32.30
N GLN A 455 32.32 -0.40 33.11
CA GLN A 455 30.88 -0.60 33.29
C GLN A 455 30.15 -0.36 31.96
N VAL A 456 29.02 -1.03 31.79
CA VAL A 456 28.17 -0.91 30.60
C VAL A 456 26.74 -0.65 31.02
N ASP A 457 26.04 0.25 30.33
CA ASP A 457 24.60 0.45 30.50
C ASP A 457 23.92 0.71 29.15
N GLY A 458 22.60 0.76 29.15
CA GLY A 458 21.79 1.08 27.97
C GLY A 458 21.14 2.45 28.01
N LEU A 459 21.78 3.48 28.59
CA LEU A 459 21.29 4.87 28.65
C LEU A 459 22.03 5.82 27.70
N GLY A 460 22.96 5.30 26.92
CA GLY A 460 23.82 6.05 26.02
C GLY A 460 23.09 6.92 25.01
N LYS A 461 23.60 8.14 24.82
CA LYS A 461 23.13 9.11 23.82
C LYS A 461 23.78 8.80 22.47
N LYS A 462 23.00 8.91 21.38
CA LYS A 462 23.51 8.73 20.01
C LYS A 462 24.73 9.65 19.77
N ASN A 463 25.68 9.19 18.95
CA ASN A 463 26.88 9.92 18.53
C ASN A 463 27.94 10.16 19.62
N LYS A 464 27.77 9.71 20.87
CA LYS A 464 28.87 9.72 21.84
C LYS A 464 29.85 8.60 21.53
N ILE A 465 31.17 8.86 21.58
CA ILE A 465 32.19 7.89 21.17
C ILE A 465 32.14 6.60 22.00
N ASN A 466 31.82 6.71 23.29
CA ASN A 466 31.63 5.58 24.19
C ASN A 466 30.37 4.74 23.92
N THR A 467 29.52 5.14 22.97
CA THR A 467 28.36 4.34 22.49
C THR A 467 28.64 3.59 21.19
N GLN A 468 29.80 3.83 20.59
CA GLN A 468 30.20 3.24 19.32
C GLN A 468 31.02 1.99 19.59
N TRP A 469 30.74 0.94 18.83
CA TRP A 469 31.36 -0.37 18.99
C TRP A 469 31.96 -0.81 17.66
N ASN A 470 33.26 -1.07 17.65
CA ASN A 470 33.96 -1.69 16.55
C ASN A 470 33.72 -3.21 16.58
N VAL A 471 33.31 -3.75 15.43
CA VAL A 471 33.00 -5.16 15.25
C VAL A 471 34.26 -5.90 14.86
N HIS A 472 34.57 -6.95 15.60
CA HIS A 472 35.58 -7.94 15.24
C HIS A 472 34.91 -9.28 15.01
N SER A 473 34.98 -9.85 13.82
CA SER A 473 34.33 -11.08 13.40
C SER A 473 35.36 -12.10 12.92
N ASN A 474 35.33 -13.31 13.49
CA ASN A 474 36.13 -14.43 13.02
C ASN A 474 35.34 -15.75 13.14
N GLU A 475 35.98 -16.88 12.89
CA GLU A 475 35.36 -18.21 13.02
C GLU A 475 34.85 -18.53 14.44
N LYS A 476 35.47 -17.90 15.46
CA LYS A 476 35.05 -18.01 16.86
C LYS A 476 33.84 -17.13 17.18
N GLY A 477 33.41 -16.21 16.32
CA GLY A 477 32.18 -15.43 16.49
C GLY A 477 32.40 -13.94 16.33
N ILE A 478 31.51 -13.13 16.89
CA ILE A 478 31.57 -11.66 16.81
C ILE A 478 31.92 -11.09 18.18
N ARG A 479 32.85 -10.14 18.23
CA ARG A 479 33.20 -9.37 19.42
C ARG A 479 32.94 -7.90 19.17
N PHE A 480 32.68 -7.16 20.24
CA PHE A 480 32.42 -5.72 20.20
C PHE A 480 33.44 -5.00 21.06
N GLN A 481 34.32 -4.22 20.45
CA GLN A 481 35.29 -3.38 21.14
C GLN A 481 34.75 -1.94 21.19
N ASN A 482 34.77 -1.30 22.35
CA ASN A 482 34.33 0.08 22.43
C ASN A 482 35.32 1.01 21.70
N VAL A 483 34.81 2.00 20.97
CA VAL A 483 35.67 2.95 20.23
C VAL A 483 36.23 4.04 21.15
N GLY A 484 35.52 4.39 22.22
CA GLY A 484 35.93 5.46 23.15
C GLY A 484 36.99 5.03 24.17
N PHE A 485 37.21 3.73 24.35
CA PHE A 485 38.13 3.19 25.34
C PHE A 485 38.88 1.99 24.75
N GLU A 486 40.19 2.14 24.58
CA GLU A 486 41.04 1.07 24.10
C GLU A 486 40.96 -0.16 25.01
N ASN A 487 41.11 -1.34 24.42
CA ASN A 487 41.07 -2.63 25.13
C ASN A 487 39.78 -2.92 25.94
N ARG A 488 38.68 -2.19 25.71
CA ARG A 488 37.37 -2.48 26.33
C ARG A 488 36.50 -3.33 25.42
N TRP A 489 36.40 -4.63 25.74
CA TRP A 489 35.62 -5.60 24.98
C TRP A 489 34.35 -5.99 25.73
N LEU A 490 33.21 -5.83 25.08
CA LEU A 490 31.93 -6.26 25.63
C LEU A 490 31.98 -7.76 25.98
N ARG A 491 31.61 -8.11 27.20
CA ARG A 491 31.62 -9.50 27.70
C ARG A 491 30.47 -9.74 28.67
N ILE A 492 30.03 -10.99 28.74
CA ILE A 492 29.22 -11.47 29.86
C ILE A 492 30.12 -12.39 30.69
N GLU A 493 30.30 -12.10 31.97
CA GLU A 493 31.12 -12.93 32.86
C GLU A 493 30.39 -14.22 33.26
N LYS A 494 31.11 -15.13 33.93
CA LYS A 494 30.59 -16.42 34.37
C LYS A 494 29.37 -16.27 35.30
N ASP A 495 29.35 -15.24 36.12
CA ASP A 495 28.23 -14.88 37.00
C ASP A 495 27.03 -14.25 36.25
N GLY A 496 27.16 -14.03 34.95
CA GLY A 496 26.14 -13.40 34.10
C GLY A 496 26.20 -11.87 34.09
N SER A 497 27.15 -11.22 34.75
CA SER A 497 27.30 -9.77 34.70
C SER A 497 27.77 -9.31 33.31
N LEU A 498 27.20 -8.22 32.79
CA LEU A 498 27.59 -7.62 31.51
C LEU A 498 28.51 -6.41 31.77
N ASN A 499 29.71 -6.42 31.23
CA ASN A 499 30.66 -5.31 31.32
C ASN A 499 31.60 -5.28 30.11
N ALA A 500 32.61 -4.41 30.12
CA ALA A 500 33.61 -4.28 29.06
C ALA A 500 35.06 -4.29 29.58
N LEU A 501 35.32 -4.87 30.77
CA LEU A 501 36.58 -4.74 31.50
C LEU A 501 37.76 -5.58 30.97
N GLY A 502 37.55 -6.54 30.05
CA GLY A 502 38.54 -7.56 29.69
C GLY A 502 39.24 -7.41 28.34
N SER A 503 40.40 -8.07 28.20
CA SER A 503 41.31 -8.06 27.04
C SER A 503 40.94 -8.98 25.86
N GLY A 504 39.65 -9.16 25.56
CA GLY A 504 39.23 -9.89 24.34
C GLY A 504 39.18 -11.43 24.45
N GLY A 505 39.11 -11.98 25.68
CA GLY A 505 39.01 -13.42 25.95
C GLY A 505 37.73 -14.09 25.45
N SER A 506 37.59 -15.39 25.69
CA SER A 506 36.53 -16.22 25.09
C SER A 506 35.09 -15.78 25.42
N TRP A 507 34.90 -15.15 26.59
CA TRP A 507 33.65 -14.55 27.05
C TRP A 507 33.19 -13.31 26.27
N THR A 508 34.00 -12.83 25.31
CA THR A 508 33.69 -11.70 24.42
C THR A 508 33.07 -12.11 23.09
N TYR A 509 32.99 -13.42 22.80
CA TYR A 509 32.39 -13.91 21.55
C TYR A 509 30.87 -14.04 21.67
N PHE A 510 30.19 -13.45 20.71
CA PHE A 510 28.74 -13.44 20.58
C PHE A 510 28.27 -13.98 19.22
N GLU A 511 27.03 -14.45 19.22
CA GLU A 511 26.27 -14.84 18.05
C GLU A 511 24.94 -14.04 18.03
N PRO A 512 24.69 -13.22 16.98
CA PRO A 512 23.38 -12.60 16.79
C PRO A 512 22.33 -13.67 16.48
N GLU A 513 21.30 -13.78 17.32
CA GLU A 513 20.11 -14.58 17.02
C GLU A 513 19.03 -13.66 16.45
N GLU A 514 18.66 -13.86 15.18
CA GLU A 514 17.56 -13.13 14.55
C GLU A 514 16.21 -13.38 15.27
N ILE A 515 15.43 -12.32 15.47
CA ILE A 515 14.02 -12.45 15.84
C ILE A 515 13.26 -12.88 14.59
N GLU A 516 12.70 -14.10 14.63
CA GLU A 516 11.84 -14.64 13.58
C GLU A 516 10.60 -13.72 13.40
N ASN A 517 10.72 -12.68 12.57
CA ASN A 517 9.58 -11.90 12.12
C ASN A 517 8.77 -12.75 11.12
N TYR A 518 7.45 -12.74 11.29
CA TYR A 518 6.48 -13.69 10.75
C TYR A 518 6.25 -13.69 9.21
N HIS A 519 7.13 -13.13 8.38
CA HIS A 519 6.74 -12.76 7.00
C HIS A 519 7.47 -13.42 5.82
N CYS A 520 8.26 -14.47 6.02
CA CYS A 520 9.00 -15.12 4.91
C CYS A 520 8.72 -16.61 4.71
N PHE A 521 7.72 -17.19 5.37
CA PHE A 521 7.42 -18.61 5.20
C PHE A 521 6.28 -18.82 4.20
N THR A 522 6.51 -19.61 3.15
CA THR A 522 5.45 -20.13 2.29
C THR A 522 4.54 -21.00 3.15
N SER A 523 3.33 -20.52 3.42
CA SER A 523 2.25 -21.37 3.89
C SER A 523 1.94 -22.39 2.79
N SER A 524 1.88 -23.66 3.14
CA SER A 524 1.57 -24.75 2.21
C SER A 524 0.42 -25.59 2.77
N PHE A 525 -0.38 -26.17 1.87
CA PHE A 525 -1.20 -27.32 2.19
C PHE A 525 -0.37 -28.59 1.95
N ILE A 526 -0.54 -29.61 2.78
CA ILE A 526 0.15 -30.90 2.59
C ILE A 526 -0.91 -31.90 2.16
N LYS A 527 -0.91 -32.24 0.87
CA LYS A 527 -1.89 -33.13 0.24
C LYS A 527 -1.37 -34.55 0.18
N GLN A 528 -2.23 -35.53 0.41
CA GLN A 528 -1.88 -36.95 0.26
C GLN A 528 -1.90 -37.32 -1.24
N LYS A 529 -0.92 -38.09 -1.71
CA LYS A 529 -0.72 -38.30 -3.16
C LYS A 529 -1.73 -39.23 -3.84
N GLU A 530 -2.17 -40.28 -3.17
CA GLU A 530 -3.13 -41.26 -3.70
C GLU A 530 -4.58 -40.77 -3.70
N SER A 531 -4.90 -39.75 -2.90
CA SER A 531 -6.25 -39.19 -2.75
C SER A 531 -6.27 -37.72 -3.13
N LYS A 532 -7.04 -37.39 -4.18
CA LYS A 532 -7.14 -36.02 -4.70
C LYS A 532 -7.75 -35.02 -3.69
N ASN A 533 -8.41 -35.49 -2.64
CA ASN A 533 -9.17 -34.65 -1.70
C ASN A 533 -8.57 -34.59 -0.29
N TYR A 534 -7.60 -35.45 0.04
CA TYR A 534 -7.14 -35.58 1.42
C TYR A 534 -5.99 -34.63 1.72
N HIS A 535 -6.14 -33.84 2.77
CA HIS A 535 -5.13 -32.90 3.26
C HIS A 535 -4.84 -33.15 4.73
N ILE A 536 -3.58 -33.01 5.15
CA ILE A 536 -3.25 -32.97 6.58
C ILE A 536 -3.98 -31.76 7.18
N GLY A 537 -4.65 -31.94 8.32
CA GLY A 537 -5.34 -30.84 8.99
C GLY A 537 -5.29 -30.95 10.50
N ILE A 538 -5.17 -29.82 11.18
CA ILE A 538 -5.18 -29.71 12.64
C ILE A 538 -6.25 -28.69 13.06
N LEU A 539 -7.13 -29.09 13.98
CA LEU A 539 -8.14 -28.22 14.60
C LEU A 539 -7.50 -27.22 15.58
N PRO A 540 -8.19 -26.14 15.98
CA PRO A 540 -7.63 -25.12 16.89
C PRO A 540 -7.32 -25.67 18.29
N ASN A 541 -7.96 -26.77 18.70
CA ASN A 541 -7.65 -27.49 19.94
C ASN A 541 -6.44 -28.44 19.80
N GLY A 542 -5.79 -28.48 18.63
CA GLY A 542 -4.62 -29.31 18.35
C GLY A 542 -4.91 -30.72 17.86
N LYS A 543 -6.14 -31.21 17.96
CA LYS A 543 -6.50 -32.55 17.47
C LYS A 543 -6.44 -32.61 15.94
N PRO A 544 -6.07 -33.77 15.36
CA PRO A 544 -6.19 -33.97 13.92
C PRO A 544 -7.60 -33.73 13.40
N LYS A 545 -7.68 -33.14 12.22
CA LYS A 545 -8.90 -33.03 11.43
C LYS A 545 -8.88 -34.13 10.37
N ASN A 546 -10.01 -34.79 10.16
CA ASN A 546 -10.16 -35.80 9.13
C ASN A 546 -9.72 -35.24 7.76
N GLY A 547 -8.85 -35.97 7.06
CA GLY A 547 -8.17 -35.54 5.84
C GLY A 547 -9.11 -35.18 4.70
N GLU A 548 -10.21 -35.90 4.56
CA GLU A 548 -11.26 -35.62 3.57
C GLU A 548 -11.97 -34.29 3.85
N LYS A 549 -12.15 -33.95 5.14
CA LYS A 549 -12.86 -32.75 5.59
C LYS A 549 -11.95 -31.53 5.73
N THR A 550 -10.64 -31.69 5.60
CA THR A 550 -9.68 -30.62 5.93
C THR A 550 -9.69 -29.49 4.91
N GLY A 551 -9.69 -29.80 3.61
CA GLY A 551 -9.71 -28.83 2.52
C GLY A 551 -8.61 -27.76 2.59
N LYS A 552 -8.77 -26.69 1.82
CA LYS A 552 -7.80 -25.57 1.73
C LYS A 552 -8.07 -24.41 2.71
N GLY A 553 -8.55 -24.72 3.91
CA GLY A 553 -8.81 -23.73 4.96
C GLY A 553 -7.66 -23.59 5.97
N ASN A 554 -7.79 -22.68 6.94
CA ASN A 554 -6.78 -22.42 7.98
C ASN A 554 -6.30 -23.68 8.72
N HIS A 555 -7.18 -24.68 8.86
CA HIS A 555 -6.85 -25.96 9.51
C HIS A 555 -5.86 -26.83 8.72
N GLY A 556 -5.83 -26.69 7.39
CA GLY A 556 -4.92 -27.43 6.51
C GLY A 556 -3.65 -26.67 6.14
N GLN A 557 -3.45 -25.47 6.68
CA GLN A 557 -2.28 -24.63 6.37
C GLN A 557 -1.15 -24.91 7.36
N PHE A 558 0.05 -25.13 6.81
CA PHE A 558 1.26 -25.36 7.59
C PHE A 558 2.41 -24.47 7.12
N ILE A 559 3.36 -24.28 8.02
CA ILE A 559 4.64 -23.64 7.74
C ILE A 559 5.74 -24.68 7.98
N LEU A 560 6.49 -25.01 6.94
CA LEU A 560 7.62 -25.95 7.02
C LEU A 560 8.89 -25.18 7.44
N LYS A 561 9.45 -25.52 8.60
CA LYS A 561 10.68 -24.89 9.14
C LYS A 561 11.84 -25.87 9.10
N LYS A 562 13.00 -25.46 8.58
CA LYS A 562 14.21 -26.30 8.59
C LYS A 562 14.79 -26.42 10.00
N ALA A 563 15.25 -27.61 10.38
CA ALA A 563 16.17 -27.78 11.50
C ALA A 563 17.52 -27.15 11.13
N LYS A 564 17.98 -26.17 11.92
CA LYS A 564 19.27 -25.50 11.69
C LYS A 564 20.38 -26.56 11.70
N LYS A 565 20.94 -26.87 10.53
CA LYS A 565 22.32 -27.34 10.40
C LYS A 565 22.99 -26.52 9.29
N LYS A 566 24.18 -26.00 9.59
CA LYS A 566 25.06 -25.28 8.67
C LYS A 566 25.16 -26.04 7.34
N LEU A 567 24.69 -25.46 6.24
CA LEU A 567 25.35 -25.59 4.94
C LEU A 567 24.84 -24.53 3.96
N ILE A 568 25.80 -23.86 3.35
CA ILE A 568 25.70 -23.06 2.13
C ILE A 568 25.24 -23.98 1.00
N GLN A 569 24.26 -23.55 0.19
CA GLN A 569 24.34 -23.43 -1.29
C GLN A 569 22.99 -23.01 -1.87
N LYS A 570 23.03 -22.03 -2.77
CA LYS A 570 21.92 -21.64 -3.66
C LYS A 570 21.51 -22.85 -4.50
N GLN A 571 20.20 -22.91 -4.79
CA GLN A 571 19.47 -23.84 -5.66
C GLN A 571 18.71 -25.01 -4.99
N GLN A 572 17.47 -25.14 -5.46
CA GLN A 572 16.63 -26.34 -5.60
C GLN A 572 15.96 -26.97 -4.34
N ASN A 573 14.65 -27.22 -4.52
CA ASN A 573 13.67 -27.95 -3.69
C ASN A 573 13.53 -27.52 -2.22
N LEU A 574 12.32 -27.10 -1.82
CA LEU A 574 12.04 -26.59 -0.46
C LEU A 574 12.34 -27.62 0.65
N LEU A 575 12.36 -28.92 0.32
CA LEU A 575 12.69 -30.04 1.20
C LEU A 575 13.61 -31.02 0.45
N LYS A 576 14.72 -31.44 1.07
CA LYS A 576 15.68 -32.43 0.54
C LYS A 576 15.55 -33.77 1.29
N GLU A 577 15.92 -34.87 0.65
CA GLU A 577 16.13 -36.17 1.28
C GLU A 577 17.04 -36.03 2.52
N GLY A 578 16.70 -36.70 3.63
CA GLY A 578 17.43 -36.64 4.90
C GLY A 578 17.32 -35.31 5.65
N GLN A 579 16.52 -34.35 5.17
CA GLN A 579 16.37 -33.06 5.82
C GLN A 579 15.44 -33.14 7.02
N ILE A 580 15.93 -32.76 8.21
CA ILE A 580 15.07 -32.63 9.38
C ILE A 580 14.32 -31.28 9.35
N ILE A 581 13.01 -31.33 9.57
CA ILE A 581 12.12 -30.16 9.60
C ILE A 581 11.19 -30.18 10.82
N TRP A 582 10.57 -29.03 11.07
CA TRP A 582 9.37 -28.90 11.89
C TRP A 582 8.19 -28.45 11.03
N ILE A 583 7.03 -29.05 11.26
CA ILE A 583 5.78 -28.68 10.59
C ILE A 583 4.96 -27.84 11.56
N LYS A 584 4.89 -26.53 11.35
CA LYS A 584 4.13 -25.62 12.22
C LYS A 584 2.69 -25.51 11.74
N CYS A 585 1.73 -25.77 12.63
CA CYS A 585 0.30 -25.74 12.34
C CYS A 585 -0.21 -24.30 12.42
N ASN A 586 -0.90 -23.81 11.39
CA ASN A 586 -1.41 -22.44 11.39
C ASN A 586 -2.53 -22.23 12.42
N SER A 587 -3.40 -23.23 12.59
CA SER A 587 -4.55 -23.19 13.50
C SER A 587 -4.20 -23.06 14.99
N THR A 588 -3.07 -23.64 15.42
CA THR A 588 -2.62 -23.60 16.82
C THR A 588 -1.39 -22.72 17.04
N ASN A 589 -0.70 -22.34 15.97
CA ASN A 589 0.61 -21.68 16.01
C ASN A 589 1.70 -22.50 16.73
N LYS A 590 1.49 -23.83 16.89
CA LYS A 590 2.41 -24.81 17.50
C LYS A 590 2.92 -25.80 16.44
N PHE A 591 3.67 -26.83 16.84
CA PHE A 591 4.29 -27.79 15.93
C PHE A 591 3.59 -29.14 15.93
N LEU A 592 3.61 -29.82 14.78
CA LEU A 592 3.14 -31.19 14.66
C LEU A 592 4.06 -32.11 15.46
N GLN A 593 3.50 -32.86 16.42
CA GLN A 593 4.22 -33.85 17.22
C GLN A 593 3.66 -35.25 17.03
N CYS A 594 4.52 -36.25 17.20
CA CYS A 594 4.15 -37.65 17.29
C CYS A 594 4.22 -38.11 18.76
N PHE A 595 3.44 -39.11 19.10
CA PHE A 595 3.53 -39.86 20.35
C PHE A 595 4.05 -41.28 20.09
N ASP A 596 4.44 -41.99 21.15
CA ASP A 596 4.95 -43.37 21.10
C ASP A 596 3.93 -44.35 20.50
N ASN A 597 2.65 -44.17 20.82
CA ASN A 597 1.51 -44.88 20.26
C ASN A 597 1.17 -44.46 18.81
N GLY A 598 1.99 -43.62 18.18
CA GLY A 598 1.82 -43.15 16.81
C GLY A 598 0.68 -42.13 16.61
N GLN A 599 0.02 -41.66 17.67
CA GLN A 599 -0.88 -40.52 17.56
C GLN A 599 -0.11 -39.26 17.16
N VAL A 600 -0.80 -38.35 16.47
CA VAL A 600 -0.25 -37.08 16.02
C VAL A 600 -1.16 -35.94 16.47
N ASP A 601 -0.59 -34.84 16.93
CA ASP A 601 -1.33 -33.61 17.20
C ASP A 601 -0.52 -32.36 16.80
N GLY A 602 -1.18 -31.20 16.81
CA GLY A 602 -0.56 -29.90 16.51
C GLY A 602 -0.28 -29.04 17.75
N LEU A 603 0.09 -29.61 18.90
CA LEU A 603 0.37 -28.88 20.16
C LEU A 603 1.86 -28.88 20.56
N GLY A 604 2.72 -29.47 19.74
CA GLY A 604 4.13 -29.65 20.01
C GLY A 604 4.91 -28.36 20.23
N LYS A 605 5.85 -28.41 21.18
CA LYS A 605 6.82 -27.33 21.45
C LYS A 605 8.03 -27.47 20.51
N LYS A 606 8.49 -26.36 19.93
CA LYS A 606 9.70 -26.33 19.07
C LYS A 606 10.87 -27.04 19.78
N ASN A 607 11.70 -27.74 19.01
CA ASN A 607 12.91 -28.45 19.46
C ASN A 607 12.70 -29.72 20.29
N LYS A 608 11.47 -30.19 20.54
CA LYS A 608 11.27 -31.55 21.08
C LYS A 608 11.55 -32.59 19.98
N ILE A 609 12.21 -33.69 20.30
CA ILE A 609 12.62 -34.69 19.29
C ILE A 609 11.41 -35.27 18.56
N ASN A 610 10.30 -35.48 19.27
CA ASN A 610 9.03 -35.94 18.70
C ASN A 610 8.29 -34.90 17.83
N THR A 611 8.78 -33.65 17.75
CA THR A 611 8.29 -32.64 16.79
C THR A 611 9.14 -32.53 15.53
N GLN A 612 10.25 -33.26 15.47
CA GLN A 612 11.18 -33.24 14.35
C GLN A 612 10.80 -34.35 13.37
N TRP A 613 10.81 -34.00 12.08
CA TRP A 613 10.43 -34.89 11.00
C TRP A 613 11.56 -34.95 9.99
N ASN A 614 12.12 -36.14 9.76
CA ASN A 614 13.04 -36.40 8.68
C ASN A 614 12.27 -36.52 7.36
N VAL A 615 12.69 -35.74 6.36
CA VAL A 615 12.10 -35.71 5.03
C VAL A 615 12.72 -36.81 4.20
N HIS A 616 11.87 -37.66 3.62
CA HIS A 616 12.26 -38.60 2.57
C HIS A 616 11.53 -38.21 1.28
N SER A 617 12.25 -37.85 0.23
CA SER A 617 11.75 -37.43 -1.07
C SER A 617 12.26 -38.33 -2.20
N ASN A 618 11.34 -38.86 -2.99
CA ASN A 618 11.66 -39.59 -4.23
C ASN A 618 10.63 -39.25 -5.32
N GLU A 619 10.68 -39.94 -6.45
CA GLU A 619 9.72 -39.78 -7.55
C GLU A 619 8.25 -40.04 -7.14
N LYS A 620 8.04 -40.86 -6.09
CA LYS A 620 6.73 -41.14 -5.52
C LYS A 620 6.24 -40.02 -4.61
N GLY A 621 7.03 -39.01 -4.25
CA GLY A 621 6.59 -37.84 -3.46
C GLY A 621 7.41 -37.66 -2.19
N ILE A 622 6.85 -36.94 -1.21
CA ILE A 622 7.54 -36.62 0.05
C ILE A 622 6.89 -37.37 1.20
N ARG A 623 7.70 -38.02 2.04
CA ARG A 623 7.28 -38.66 3.29
C ARG A 623 7.96 -37.96 4.47
N PHE A 624 7.31 -38.03 5.64
CA PHE A 624 7.82 -37.46 6.88
C PHE A 624 7.95 -38.55 7.93
N GLN A 625 9.18 -38.91 8.29
CA GLN A 625 9.47 -39.87 9.36
C GLN A 625 9.75 -39.10 10.65
N ASN A 626 9.14 -39.48 11.77
CA ASN A 626 9.42 -38.83 13.03
C ASN A 626 10.85 -39.18 13.51
N VAL A 627 11.57 -38.21 14.05
CA VAL A 627 12.94 -38.43 14.55
C VAL A 627 12.95 -39.05 15.94
N GLY A 628 11.92 -38.82 16.75
CA GLY A 628 11.85 -39.32 18.13
C GLY A 628 11.41 -40.78 18.26
N PHE A 629 10.85 -41.36 17.21
CA PHE A 629 10.31 -42.71 17.21
C PHE A 629 10.65 -43.40 15.90
N GLU A 630 11.43 -44.48 15.98
CA GLU A 630 11.80 -45.28 14.82
C GLU A 630 10.55 -45.82 14.11
N ASN A 631 10.63 -45.94 12.79
CA ASN A 631 9.55 -46.46 11.95
C ASN A 631 8.18 -45.75 12.06
N ARG A 632 8.13 -44.53 12.60
CA ARG A 632 6.91 -43.71 12.63
C ARG A 632 6.84 -42.76 11.44
N TRP A 633 6.01 -43.11 10.46
CA TRP A 633 5.80 -42.31 9.25
C TRP A 633 4.45 -41.61 9.27
N LEU A 634 4.45 -40.29 9.11
CA LEU A 634 3.21 -39.51 8.99
C LEU A 634 2.37 -40.08 7.85
N ARG A 635 1.10 -40.37 8.13
CA ARG A 635 0.16 -40.93 7.14
C ARG A 635 -1.26 -40.44 7.39
N ILE A 636 -2.03 -40.39 6.33
CA ILE A 636 -3.49 -40.28 6.40
C ILE A 636 -4.05 -41.66 6.03
N GLU A 637 -4.91 -42.23 6.86
CA GLU A 637 -5.57 -43.50 6.57
C GLU A 637 -6.65 -43.36 5.49
N LYS A 638 -7.17 -44.51 5.01
CA LYS A 638 -8.34 -44.53 4.11
C LYS A 638 -9.56 -43.82 4.71
N ASP A 639 -9.77 -43.93 6.02
CA ASP A 639 -10.86 -43.24 6.74
C ASP A 639 -10.61 -41.74 6.96
N GLY A 640 -9.45 -41.21 6.52
CA GLY A 640 -9.05 -39.82 6.66
C GLY A 640 -8.39 -39.49 8.00
N SER A 641 -8.21 -40.43 8.92
CA SER A 641 -7.50 -40.16 10.18
C SER A 641 -6.01 -39.91 9.94
N LEU A 642 -5.41 -38.96 10.67
CA LEU A 642 -3.98 -38.64 10.59
C LEU A 642 -3.26 -39.27 11.78
N ASN A 643 -2.24 -40.08 11.50
CA ASN A 643 -1.38 -40.70 12.52
C ASN A 643 0.03 -40.92 11.97
N ALA A 644 0.89 -41.58 12.73
CA ALA A 644 2.25 -41.93 12.34
C ALA A 644 2.55 -43.43 12.51
N LEU A 645 1.53 -44.30 12.46
CA LEU A 645 1.64 -45.72 12.82
C LEU A 645 2.25 -46.64 11.74
N GLY A 646 2.39 -46.17 10.50
CA GLY A 646 2.66 -47.06 9.35
C GLY A 646 4.13 -47.28 8.99
N SER A 647 4.42 -48.43 8.37
CA SER A 647 5.73 -48.89 7.86
C SER A 647 6.15 -48.26 6.51
N GLY A 648 5.81 -47.00 6.22
CA GLY A 648 6.25 -46.32 5.00
C GLY A 648 5.48 -46.66 3.71
N GLY A 649 4.27 -47.23 3.83
CA GLY A 649 3.39 -47.58 2.70
C GLY A 649 2.89 -46.38 1.88
N SER A 650 2.12 -46.64 0.83
CA SER A 650 1.72 -45.65 -0.19
C SER A 650 0.96 -44.42 0.37
N TRP A 651 0.26 -44.60 1.50
CA TRP A 651 -0.46 -43.53 2.19
C TRP A 651 0.42 -42.55 3.00
N THR A 652 1.74 -42.75 2.97
CA THR A 652 2.73 -41.85 3.60
C THR A 652 3.28 -40.80 2.63
N TYR A 653 2.92 -40.86 1.34
CA TYR A 653 3.39 -39.92 0.33
C TYR A 653 2.50 -38.68 0.25
N PHE A 654 3.14 -37.53 0.33
CA PHE A 654 2.53 -36.21 0.27
C PHE A 654 3.12 -35.34 -0.83
N GLU A 655 2.30 -34.40 -1.29
CA GLU A 655 2.67 -33.32 -2.19
C GLU A 655 2.38 -31.99 -1.48
N PRO A 656 3.41 -31.17 -1.18
CA PRO A 656 3.20 -29.82 -0.70
C PRO A 656 2.56 -28.98 -1.81
N GLU A 657 1.31 -28.55 -1.61
CA GLU A 657 0.68 -27.54 -2.45
C GLU A 657 1.03 -26.17 -1.87
N GLU A 658 1.91 -25.42 -2.53
CA GLU A 658 2.16 -24.02 -2.17
C GLU A 658 0.85 -23.24 -2.24
N ILE A 659 0.57 -22.42 -1.22
CA ILE A 659 -0.43 -21.37 -1.35
C ILE A 659 0.15 -20.39 -2.36
N GLU A 660 -0.35 -20.43 -3.60
CA GLU A 660 -0.16 -19.34 -4.56
C GLU A 660 -0.77 -18.11 -3.91
N ASN A 661 0.03 -17.37 -3.14
CA ASN A 661 -0.31 -16.02 -2.73
C ASN A 661 -0.63 -15.27 -4.02
N TYR A 662 -1.86 -14.78 -4.12
CA TYR A 662 -2.42 -14.01 -5.23
C TYR A 662 -1.68 -12.67 -5.43
N HIS A 663 -0.38 -12.73 -5.70
CA HIS A 663 0.38 -11.61 -6.21
C HIS A 663 0.39 -11.73 -7.74
N CYS A 664 -0.47 -10.91 -8.34
CA CYS A 664 -0.47 -10.43 -9.73
C CYS A 664 0.19 -11.37 -10.76
N PHE A 665 -0.57 -12.31 -11.30
CA PHE A 665 -0.20 -12.94 -12.56
C PHE A 665 -0.62 -12.00 -13.69
N THR A 666 0.32 -11.47 -14.46
CA THR A 666 0.03 -10.95 -15.80
C THR A 666 -0.29 -12.16 -16.67
N SER A 667 -1.57 -12.49 -16.77
CA SER A 667 -2.05 -13.38 -17.81
C SER A 667 -2.02 -12.62 -19.14
N SER A 668 -1.72 -13.27 -20.25
CA SER A 668 -1.70 -12.64 -21.58
C SER A 668 -2.53 -13.46 -22.56
N PHE A 669 -3.13 -12.80 -23.54
CA PHE A 669 -3.55 -13.44 -24.78
C PHE A 669 -2.38 -13.37 -25.76
N ILE A 670 -2.20 -14.42 -26.57
CA ILE A 670 -1.18 -14.42 -27.62
C ILE A 670 -1.93 -14.33 -28.94
N LYS A 671 -1.93 -13.13 -29.53
CA LYS A 671 -2.66 -12.82 -30.75
C LYS A 671 -1.76 -12.92 -31.96
N GLN A 672 -2.28 -13.45 -33.06
CA GLN A 672 -1.54 -13.53 -34.32
C GLN A 672 -1.59 -12.16 -35.03
N LYS A 673 -0.48 -11.70 -35.58
CA LYS A 673 -0.34 -10.31 -36.08
C LYS A 673 -1.02 -10.03 -37.43
N GLU A 674 -1.03 -10.98 -38.35
CA GLU A 674 -1.67 -10.82 -39.68
C GLU A 674 -3.20 -10.91 -39.65
N SER A 675 -3.79 -11.52 -38.61
CA SER A 675 -5.22 -11.70 -38.45
C SER A 675 -5.69 -11.19 -37.10
N LYS A 676 -6.41 -10.06 -37.13
CA LYS A 676 -6.89 -9.35 -35.92
C LYS A 676 -7.81 -10.17 -35.02
N ASN A 677 -8.32 -11.31 -35.49
CA ASN A 677 -9.27 -12.15 -34.76
C ASN A 677 -8.67 -13.46 -34.22
N TYR A 678 -7.41 -13.77 -34.56
CA TYR A 678 -6.84 -15.09 -34.29
C TYR A 678 -6.02 -15.06 -33.01
N HIS A 679 -6.35 -15.93 -32.06
CA HIS A 679 -5.60 -16.10 -30.81
C HIS A 679 -5.15 -17.55 -30.64
N ILE A 680 -4.01 -17.76 -30.01
CA ILE A 680 -3.64 -19.09 -29.54
C ILE A 680 -4.67 -19.51 -28.49
N GLY A 681 -5.24 -20.71 -28.63
CA GLY A 681 -6.22 -21.24 -27.69
C GLY A 681 -5.97 -22.71 -27.39
N ILE A 682 -6.16 -23.10 -26.13
CA ILE A 682 -6.07 -24.48 -25.65
C ILE A 682 -7.35 -24.84 -24.91
N LEU A 683 -8.01 -25.90 -25.34
CA LEU A 683 -9.20 -26.46 -24.69
C LEU A 683 -8.86 -27.15 -23.35
N PRO A 684 -9.82 -27.36 -22.44
CA PRO A 684 -9.57 -28.02 -21.15
C PRO A 684 -9.01 -29.45 -21.27
N ASN A 685 -9.28 -30.14 -22.38
CA ASN A 685 -8.72 -31.47 -22.68
C ASN A 685 -7.28 -31.38 -23.23
N GLY A 686 -6.72 -30.18 -23.36
CA GLY A 686 -5.36 -29.95 -23.85
C GLY A 686 -5.23 -29.74 -25.35
N GLN A 687 -6.25 -30.09 -26.13
CA GLN A 687 -6.20 -29.94 -27.59
C GLN A 687 -6.20 -28.46 -28.00
N PRO A 688 -5.53 -28.10 -29.11
CA PRO A 688 -5.67 -26.78 -29.68
C PRO A 688 -7.11 -26.40 -29.96
N LYS A 689 -7.45 -25.17 -29.60
CA LYS A 689 -8.67 -24.52 -30.05
C LYS A 689 -8.35 -23.78 -31.34
N ASN A 690 -9.23 -23.90 -32.32
CA ASN A 690 -9.15 -23.11 -33.55
C ASN A 690 -9.00 -21.62 -33.21
N GLY A 691 -7.99 -20.97 -33.81
CA GLY A 691 -7.56 -19.62 -33.47
C GLY A 691 -8.60 -18.56 -33.77
N GLU A 692 -9.38 -18.72 -34.85
CA GLU A 692 -10.51 -17.84 -35.18
C GLU A 692 -11.63 -17.94 -34.15
N LYS A 693 -11.86 -19.14 -33.62
CA LYS A 693 -12.86 -19.40 -32.58
C LYS A 693 -12.34 -19.09 -31.18
N THR A 694 -11.10 -18.63 -31.03
CA THR A 694 -10.47 -18.33 -29.75
C THR A 694 -10.56 -16.84 -29.45
N GLY A 695 -11.50 -16.47 -28.58
CA GLY A 695 -11.60 -15.13 -28.01
C GLY A 695 -10.85 -14.98 -26.68
N LYS A 696 -11.09 -13.85 -26.01
CA LYS A 696 -10.48 -13.44 -24.73
C LYS A 696 -10.94 -14.23 -23.48
N GLY A 697 -11.36 -15.47 -23.66
CA GLY A 697 -11.79 -16.37 -22.58
C GLY A 697 -10.65 -17.22 -22.02
N LYS A 698 -10.93 -18.00 -20.96
CA LYS A 698 -9.95 -18.86 -20.25
C LYS A 698 -9.10 -19.75 -21.16
N HIS A 699 -9.60 -20.15 -22.33
CA HIS A 699 -8.90 -21.00 -23.29
C HIS A 699 -7.78 -20.27 -24.05
N GLY A 700 -7.87 -18.95 -24.22
CA GLY A 700 -6.84 -18.12 -24.86
C GLY A 700 -5.87 -17.45 -23.87
N GLN A 701 -6.03 -17.71 -22.57
CA GLN A 701 -5.21 -17.09 -21.52
C GLN A 701 -3.98 -17.95 -21.21
N PHE A 702 -2.81 -17.31 -21.20
CA PHE A 702 -1.55 -17.94 -20.87
C PHE A 702 -0.79 -17.16 -19.81
N ILE A 703 0.13 -17.84 -19.14
CA ILE A 703 1.12 -17.22 -18.25
C ILE A 703 2.50 -17.52 -18.83
N LEU A 704 3.22 -16.48 -19.23
CA LEU A 704 4.58 -16.58 -19.73
C LEU A 704 5.55 -16.59 -18.55
N LYS A 705 6.42 -17.60 -18.46
CA LYS A 705 7.38 -17.76 -17.37
C LYS A 705 8.79 -17.90 -17.90
N ASP A 706 9.69 -17.01 -17.51
CA ASP A 706 11.12 -17.12 -17.78
C ASP A 706 11.72 -18.36 -17.09
N ILE A 707 12.48 -19.17 -17.83
CA ILE A 707 13.11 -20.39 -17.31
C ILE A 707 14.33 -20.05 -16.43
N LYS A 708 15.10 -19.02 -16.79
CA LYS A 708 16.32 -18.57 -16.06
C LYS A 708 15.98 -17.73 -14.83
N LYS A 709 14.85 -17.01 -14.84
CA LYS A 709 14.35 -16.22 -13.70
C LYS A 709 13.04 -16.78 -13.17
N LYS A 710 13.04 -17.39 -11.97
CA LYS A 710 11.82 -17.85 -11.28
C LYS A 710 10.83 -16.72 -10.88
N ASN A 711 11.09 -15.46 -11.24
CA ASN A 711 10.22 -14.33 -10.95
C ASN A 711 9.29 -14.07 -12.13
N LEU A 712 8.06 -13.63 -11.83
CA LEU A 712 7.12 -13.13 -12.83
C LEU A 712 7.69 -11.88 -13.53
N LEU A 713 7.44 -11.77 -14.83
CA LEU A 713 7.76 -10.57 -15.62
C LEU A 713 6.90 -9.40 -15.08
N LYS A 714 7.52 -8.25 -14.76
CA LYS A 714 6.85 -7.09 -14.13
C LYS A 714 6.22 -6.16 -15.17
N GLU A 715 5.01 -5.71 -14.90
CA GLU A 715 4.16 -4.78 -15.69
C GLU A 715 4.91 -3.60 -16.35
N GLY A 716 4.62 -3.32 -17.63
CA GLY A 716 4.96 -2.05 -18.30
C GLY A 716 6.31 -1.97 -19.03
N GLN A 717 6.94 -3.10 -19.38
CA GLN A 717 8.08 -3.13 -20.31
C GLN A 717 7.79 -4.14 -21.42
N ASN A 718 8.34 -3.94 -22.62
CA ASN A 718 8.42 -4.98 -23.65
C ASN A 718 9.28 -6.15 -23.11
N LEU A 719 8.64 -7.08 -22.38
CA LEU A 719 9.32 -7.97 -21.41
C LEU A 719 9.89 -9.25 -21.98
N LEU A 720 9.52 -9.63 -23.20
CA LEU A 720 10.12 -10.78 -23.86
C LEU A 720 11.30 -10.29 -24.69
N LYS A 721 12.50 -10.77 -24.37
CA LYS A 721 13.74 -10.40 -25.06
C LYS A 721 14.14 -11.48 -26.05
N GLU A 722 14.74 -11.06 -27.16
CA GLU A 722 15.47 -11.94 -28.08
C GLU A 722 16.36 -12.94 -27.32
N GLY A 723 16.28 -14.22 -27.66
CA GLY A 723 17.06 -15.31 -27.06
C GLY A 723 16.61 -15.76 -25.66
N GLN A 724 15.49 -15.23 -25.14
CA GLN A 724 14.94 -15.66 -23.86
C GLN A 724 14.20 -17.00 -24.00
N ILE A 725 14.48 -17.95 -23.11
CA ILE A 725 13.74 -19.22 -23.08
C ILE A 725 12.64 -19.16 -22.02
N ILE A 726 11.40 -19.43 -22.44
CA ILE A 726 10.22 -19.35 -21.59
C ILE A 726 9.41 -20.65 -21.59
N TRP A 727 8.54 -20.77 -20.60
CA TRP A 727 7.39 -21.65 -20.60
C TRP A 727 6.10 -20.87 -20.84
N ILE A 728 5.21 -21.43 -21.66
CA ILE A 728 3.87 -20.88 -21.90
C ILE A 728 2.86 -21.76 -21.13
N LYS A 729 2.42 -21.32 -19.95
CA LYS A 729 1.47 -22.08 -19.11
C LYS A 729 0.04 -21.78 -19.54
N CYS A 730 -0.71 -22.81 -19.93
CA CYS A 730 -2.10 -22.71 -20.37
C CYS A 730 -3.03 -22.53 -19.17
N ASN A 731 -3.90 -21.52 -19.17
CA ASN A 731 -4.80 -21.29 -18.04
C ASN A 731 -5.93 -22.33 -17.95
N SER A 732 -6.35 -22.89 -19.08
CA SER A 732 -7.40 -23.92 -19.18
C SER A 732 -7.00 -25.23 -18.52
N THR A 733 -5.80 -25.75 -18.82
CA THR A 733 -5.29 -27.03 -18.33
C THR A 733 -4.39 -26.91 -17.08
N LYS A 734 -3.89 -25.71 -16.80
CA LYS A 734 -2.82 -25.44 -15.80
C LYS A 734 -1.49 -26.15 -16.10
N LYS A 735 -1.35 -26.71 -17.32
CA LYS A 735 -0.14 -27.36 -17.84
C LYS A 735 0.58 -26.42 -18.84
N PHE A 736 1.63 -26.89 -19.47
CA PHE A 736 2.47 -26.09 -20.37
C PHE A 736 2.20 -26.45 -21.84
N LEU A 737 2.34 -25.46 -22.72
CA LEU A 737 2.30 -25.69 -24.16
C LEU A 737 3.51 -26.54 -24.56
N GLN A 738 3.29 -27.70 -25.17
CA GLN A 738 4.32 -28.59 -25.69
C GLN A 738 4.21 -28.76 -27.20
N CYS A 739 5.35 -29.02 -27.83
CA CYS A 739 5.45 -29.45 -29.22
C CYS A 739 5.74 -30.95 -29.28
N PHE A 740 5.32 -31.61 -30.35
CA PHE A 740 5.71 -32.97 -30.73
C PHE A 740 6.66 -32.93 -31.94
N ASP A 741 7.30 -34.06 -32.22
CA ASP A 741 8.24 -34.25 -33.34
C ASP A 741 7.58 -34.01 -34.70
N ASN A 742 6.34 -34.44 -34.85
CA ASN A 742 5.46 -34.20 -35.99
C ASN A 742 4.92 -32.76 -36.06
N GLY A 743 5.39 -31.85 -35.19
CA GLY A 743 5.00 -30.44 -35.14
C GLY A 743 3.60 -30.17 -34.61
N GLN A 744 2.87 -31.17 -34.11
CA GLN A 744 1.64 -30.94 -33.35
C GLN A 744 1.95 -30.20 -32.04
N VAL A 745 0.98 -29.43 -31.56
CA VAL A 745 1.09 -28.65 -30.31
C VAL A 745 -0.11 -28.98 -29.44
N ASP A 746 0.10 -29.14 -28.14
CA ASP A 746 -0.99 -29.25 -27.16
C ASP A 746 -0.64 -28.51 -25.87
N GLY A 747 -1.61 -28.37 -24.97
CA GLY A 747 -1.42 -27.75 -23.66
C GLY A 747 -1.39 -28.72 -22.48
N LEU A 748 -0.86 -29.94 -22.65
CA LEU A 748 -0.74 -30.98 -21.61
C LEU A 748 0.70 -31.18 -21.11
N GLY A 749 1.64 -30.37 -21.61
CA GLY A 749 3.05 -30.46 -21.29
C GLY A 749 3.35 -30.38 -19.80
N ASN A 750 4.25 -31.26 -19.35
CA ASN A 750 4.80 -31.23 -18.00
C ASN A 750 5.99 -30.27 -17.94
N LYS A 751 6.09 -29.52 -16.83
CA LYS A 751 7.18 -28.58 -16.59
C LYS A 751 8.54 -29.25 -16.77
N ASN A 752 9.52 -28.50 -17.29
CA ASN A 752 10.92 -28.92 -17.48
C ASN A 752 11.18 -29.90 -18.63
N LYS A 753 10.17 -30.41 -19.35
CA LYS A 753 10.46 -31.15 -20.60
C LYS A 753 10.97 -30.19 -21.68
N ILE A 754 12.00 -30.58 -22.44
CA ILE A 754 12.61 -29.70 -23.44
C ILE A 754 11.61 -29.25 -24.51
N ASN A 755 10.68 -30.13 -24.88
CA ASN A 755 9.60 -29.84 -25.82
C ASN A 755 8.51 -28.88 -25.29
N THR A 756 8.58 -28.46 -24.01
CA THR A 756 7.72 -27.40 -23.43
C THR A 756 8.41 -26.03 -23.37
N GLN A 757 9.68 -25.96 -23.74
CA GLN A 757 10.48 -24.74 -23.68
C GLN A 757 10.46 -24.06 -25.03
N TRP A 758 10.28 -22.73 -25.01
CA TRP A 758 10.15 -21.92 -26.21
C TRP A 758 11.18 -20.80 -26.16
N ASN A 759 12.07 -20.75 -27.15
CA ASN A 759 12.99 -19.65 -27.36
C ASN A 759 12.24 -18.48 -28.02
N VAL A 760 12.37 -17.30 -27.44
CA VAL A 760 11.72 -16.09 -27.93
C VAL A 760 12.62 -15.40 -28.95
N HIS A 761 12.02 -15.09 -30.10
CA HIS A 761 12.61 -14.21 -31.11
C HIS A 761 11.72 -12.97 -31.24
N SER A 762 12.26 -11.77 -31.06
CA SER A 762 11.56 -10.49 -31.07
C SER A 762 12.21 -9.51 -32.04
N ASN A 763 11.43 -8.94 -32.96
CA ASN A 763 11.87 -7.86 -33.84
C ASN A 763 10.72 -6.85 -34.06
N GLU A 764 10.91 -5.88 -34.95
CA GLU A 764 9.88 -4.89 -35.32
C GLU A 764 8.59 -5.51 -35.87
N LYS A 765 8.68 -6.71 -36.46
CA LYS A 765 7.53 -7.46 -36.97
C LYS A 765 6.77 -8.18 -35.85
N GLY A 766 7.28 -8.30 -34.63
CA GLY A 766 6.59 -8.87 -33.48
C GLY A 766 7.39 -9.95 -32.78
N ILE A 767 6.71 -10.83 -32.04
CA ILE A 767 7.35 -11.90 -31.26
C ILE A 767 7.03 -13.26 -31.88
N ARG A 768 8.03 -14.13 -31.97
CA ARG A 768 7.92 -15.52 -32.41
C ARG A 768 8.43 -16.47 -31.34
N PHE A 769 7.92 -17.69 -31.35
CA PHE A 769 8.29 -18.73 -30.39
C PHE A 769 8.82 -19.96 -31.14
N GLN A 770 10.09 -20.28 -30.96
CA GLN A 770 10.72 -21.48 -31.51
C GLN A 770 10.82 -22.54 -30.42
N ASN A 771 10.41 -23.78 -30.69
CA ASN A 771 10.55 -24.85 -29.72
C ASN A 771 12.03 -25.20 -29.51
N VAL A 772 12.44 -25.43 -28.27
CA VAL A 772 13.84 -25.77 -27.95
C VAL A 772 14.13 -27.26 -28.20
N GLY A 773 13.13 -28.13 -28.08
CA GLY A 773 13.30 -29.57 -28.25
C GLY A 773 13.35 -30.05 -29.69
N PHE A 774 12.89 -29.22 -30.63
CA PHE A 774 12.81 -29.56 -32.05
C PHE A 774 13.27 -28.37 -32.88
N GLU A 775 14.42 -28.50 -33.53
CA GLU A 775 14.97 -27.47 -34.41
C GLU A 775 13.98 -27.13 -35.52
N ASN A 776 13.97 -25.86 -35.95
CA ASN A 776 13.09 -25.33 -36.99
C ASN A 776 11.57 -25.47 -36.74
N ARG A 777 11.13 -25.73 -35.50
CA ARG A 777 9.70 -25.74 -35.14
C ARG A 777 9.27 -24.41 -34.56
N TRP A 778 8.55 -23.62 -35.36
CA TRP A 778 8.02 -22.31 -34.97
C TRP A 778 6.53 -22.38 -34.70
N LEU A 779 6.10 -21.94 -33.52
CA LEU A 779 4.68 -21.84 -33.18
C LEU A 779 3.97 -20.96 -34.20
N ARG A 780 2.87 -21.46 -34.77
CA ARG A 780 2.07 -20.74 -35.77
C ARG A 780 0.60 -21.09 -35.68
N ILE A 781 -0.24 -20.17 -36.12
CA ILE A 781 -1.65 -20.45 -36.43
C ILE A 781 -1.77 -20.47 -37.96
N GLU A 782 -2.39 -21.48 -38.54
CA GLU A 782 -2.63 -21.54 -39.99
C GLU A 782 -3.81 -20.66 -40.39
N LYS A 783 -3.98 -20.47 -41.71
CA LYS A 783 -5.14 -19.78 -42.28
C LYS A 783 -6.48 -20.40 -41.89
N ASP A 784 -6.54 -21.71 -41.65
CA ASP A 784 -7.75 -22.40 -41.19
C ASP A 784 -7.97 -22.29 -39.67
N GLY A 785 -7.08 -21.58 -38.95
CA GLY A 785 -7.10 -21.41 -37.51
C GLY A 785 -6.46 -22.55 -36.73
N SER A 786 -5.92 -23.60 -37.36
CA SER A 786 -5.22 -24.67 -36.63
C SER A 786 -3.90 -24.16 -36.02
N LEU A 787 -3.60 -24.57 -34.79
CA LEU A 787 -2.35 -24.24 -34.10
C LEU A 787 -1.38 -25.40 -34.22
N ASN A 788 -0.16 -25.14 -34.71
CA ASN A 788 0.90 -26.14 -34.81
C ASN A 788 2.29 -25.46 -34.72
N ALA A 789 3.35 -26.24 -34.92
CA ALA A 789 4.73 -25.75 -34.97
C ALA A 789 5.49 -26.22 -36.22
N LEU A 790 4.79 -26.50 -37.32
CA LEU A 790 5.34 -27.21 -38.49
C LEU A 790 6.21 -26.37 -39.44
N GLY A 791 6.19 -25.03 -39.36
CA GLY A 791 6.74 -24.14 -40.40
C GLY A 791 8.10 -23.51 -40.11
N SER A 792 8.79 -23.06 -41.18
CA SER A 792 10.12 -22.45 -41.20
C SER A 792 10.18 -20.95 -40.85
N GLY A 793 9.26 -20.42 -40.04
CA GLY A 793 9.34 -19.02 -39.55
C GLY A 793 8.64 -17.95 -40.39
N GLY A 794 7.65 -18.33 -41.21
CA GLY A 794 6.86 -17.40 -42.06
C GLY A 794 6.01 -16.39 -41.27
N SER A 795 5.28 -15.52 -41.99
CA SER A 795 4.58 -14.38 -41.39
C SER A 795 3.50 -14.75 -40.36
N TRP A 796 2.93 -15.95 -40.46
CA TRP A 796 1.98 -16.50 -39.49
C TRP A 796 2.58 -16.97 -38.15
N THR A 797 3.89 -16.79 -37.96
CA THR A 797 4.61 -17.07 -36.70
C THR A 797 4.74 -15.85 -35.80
N TYR A 798 4.33 -14.66 -36.27
CA TYR A 798 4.40 -13.43 -35.49
C TYR A 798 3.17 -13.24 -34.62
N PHE A 799 3.44 -13.02 -33.34
CA PHE A 799 2.45 -12.79 -32.32
C PHE A 799 2.67 -11.47 -31.60
N GLU A 800 1.58 -10.95 -31.06
CA GLU A 800 1.54 -9.82 -30.14
C GLU A 800 0.95 -10.33 -28.82
N PRO A 801 1.70 -10.31 -27.71
CA PRO A 801 1.13 -10.55 -26.40
C PRO A 801 0.19 -9.39 -26.07
N GLU A 802 -1.12 -9.63 -26.10
CA GLU A 802 -2.06 -8.68 -25.51
C GLU A 802 -2.04 -8.94 -23.99
N GLU A 803 -1.49 -7.99 -23.23
CA GLU A 803 -1.61 -8.03 -21.78
C GLU A 803 -3.11 -8.11 -21.43
N ILE A 804 -3.46 -9.06 -20.55
CA ILE A 804 -4.72 -8.93 -19.85
C ILE A 804 -4.47 -7.74 -18.97
N GLU A 805 -5.06 -6.58 -19.33
CA GLU A 805 -5.28 -5.49 -18.39
C GLU A 805 -5.72 -6.20 -17.12
N ASN A 806 -4.81 -6.24 -16.13
CA ASN A 806 -5.10 -6.84 -14.84
C ASN A 806 -6.50 -6.37 -14.52
N TYR A 807 -7.44 -7.30 -14.26
CA TYR A 807 -8.76 -6.90 -13.80
C TYR A 807 -8.49 -6.02 -12.60
N HIS A 808 -8.49 -4.72 -12.81
CA HIS A 808 -8.53 -3.74 -11.77
C HIS A 808 -9.94 -3.99 -11.25
N CYS A 809 -10.06 -4.94 -10.33
CA CYS A 809 -11.12 -4.86 -9.35
C CYS A 809 -10.90 -3.49 -8.74
N PHE A 810 -11.71 -2.54 -9.18
CA PHE A 810 -11.59 -1.17 -8.72
C PHE A 810 -11.68 -1.23 -7.20
N THR A 811 -10.77 -0.50 -6.59
CA THR A 811 -10.80 -0.16 -5.17
C THR A 811 -12.24 0.05 -4.76
N SER A 812 -12.63 -0.58 -3.65
CA SER A 812 -13.96 -0.38 -3.09
C SER A 812 -14.25 1.13 -3.11
N SER A 813 -15.39 1.52 -3.64
CA SER A 813 -15.76 2.90 -3.94
C SER A 813 -17.13 3.18 -3.33
N PHE A 814 -17.40 4.44 -3.01
CA PHE A 814 -18.76 4.89 -2.72
C PHE A 814 -19.36 5.44 -4.01
N ILE A 815 -20.63 5.15 -4.27
CA ILE A 815 -21.33 5.71 -5.43
C ILE A 815 -22.25 6.79 -4.88
N LYS A 816 -21.85 8.05 -5.04
CA LYS A 816 -22.56 9.22 -4.53
C LYS A 816 -23.46 9.79 -5.62
N GLN A 817 -24.65 10.25 -5.26
CA GLN A 817 -25.59 10.86 -6.20
C GLN A 817 -25.34 12.38 -6.32
N ASN A 818 -25.45 12.93 -7.53
CA ASN A 818 -24.96 14.29 -7.83
C ASN A 818 -25.90 15.41 -7.38
N GLU A 819 -27.22 15.23 -7.49
CA GLU A 819 -28.21 16.24 -7.08
C GLU A 819 -28.24 16.47 -5.56
N SER A 820 -27.96 15.43 -4.77
CA SER A 820 -27.95 15.46 -3.32
C SER A 820 -26.57 15.19 -2.77
N LYS A 821 -25.94 16.24 -2.23
CA LYS A 821 -24.56 16.23 -1.72
C LYS A 821 -24.24 15.17 -0.66
N ASN A 822 -25.24 14.47 -0.11
CA ASN A 822 -25.07 13.49 0.96
C ASN A 822 -25.57 12.09 0.63
N TYR A 823 -26.19 11.85 -0.53
CA TYR A 823 -26.86 10.57 -0.81
C TYR A 823 -25.88 9.59 -1.45
N HIS A 824 -25.81 8.37 -0.91
CA HIS A 824 -24.98 7.30 -1.45
C HIS A 824 -25.81 6.04 -1.70
N ILE A 825 -25.44 5.28 -2.72
CA ILE A 825 -25.99 3.93 -2.89
C ILE A 825 -25.59 3.10 -1.67
N GLY A 826 -26.54 2.36 -1.10
CA GLY A 826 -26.29 1.53 0.07
C GLY A 826 -27.03 0.21 0.01
N ILE A 827 -26.36 -0.87 0.42
CA ILE A 827 -26.91 -2.23 0.51
C ILE A 827 -26.64 -2.80 1.90
N LEU A 828 -27.69 -3.23 2.59
CA LEU A 828 -27.60 -3.89 3.90
C LEU A 828 -27.05 -5.33 3.76
N PRO A 829 -26.55 -5.96 4.84
CA PRO A 829 -26.05 -7.33 4.80
C PRO A 829 -27.08 -8.38 4.36
N ASN A 830 -28.38 -8.11 4.52
CA ASN A 830 -29.46 -8.96 4.02
C ASN A 830 -29.78 -8.71 2.52
N GLY A 831 -29.00 -7.85 1.84
CA GLY A 831 -29.16 -7.52 0.44
C GLY A 831 -30.16 -6.42 0.11
N LYS A 832 -31.01 -6.01 1.06
CA LYS A 832 -31.99 -4.95 0.83
C LYS A 832 -31.30 -3.59 0.67
N PRO A 833 -31.86 -2.68 -0.17
CA PRO A 833 -31.44 -1.30 -0.22
C PRO A 833 -31.44 -0.63 1.14
N LYS A 834 -30.39 0.15 1.39
CA LYS A 834 -30.34 1.09 2.49
C LYS A 834 -30.71 2.47 1.94
N ASN A 835 -31.56 3.19 2.68
CA ASN A 835 -31.90 4.57 2.36
C ASN A 835 -30.62 5.40 2.14
N GLY A 836 -30.53 6.07 0.99
CA GLY A 836 -29.36 6.76 0.49
C GLY A 836 -28.96 7.98 1.32
N GLU A 837 -29.91 8.68 1.93
CA GLU A 837 -29.66 9.75 2.89
C GLU A 837 -28.96 9.22 4.15
N LYS A 838 -29.38 8.04 4.60
CA LYS A 838 -28.81 7.36 5.77
C LYS A 838 -27.55 6.56 5.44
N THR A 839 -27.15 6.52 4.18
CA THR A 839 -25.98 5.79 3.71
C THR A 839 -24.77 6.70 3.65
N GLY A 840 -23.85 6.54 4.61
CA GLY A 840 -22.55 7.18 4.59
C GLY A 840 -21.44 6.25 4.11
N LYS A 841 -20.19 6.67 4.32
CA LYS A 841 -18.97 5.98 3.88
C LYS A 841 -18.58 4.70 4.65
N GLY A 842 -19.58 3.96 5.14
CA GLY A 842 -19.40 2.68 5.85
C GLY A 842 -19.48 1.48 4.91
N LYS A 843 -19.25 0.26 5.43
CA LYS A 843 -19.26 -1.00 4.65
C LYS A 843 -20.49 -1.19 3.75
N HIS A 844 -21.65 -0.68 4.17
CA HIS A 844 -22.91 -0.80 3.42
C HIS A 844 -22.96 0.09 2.16
N GLY A 845 -22.15 1.14 2.07
CA GLY A 845 -22.05 1.99 0.88
C GLY A 845 -20.84 1.68 0.00
N GLN A 846 -20.07 0.65 0.33
CA GLN A 846 -18.86 0.27 -0.41
C GLN A 846 -19.19 -0.74 -1.50
N PHE A 847 -18.72 -0.46 -2.72
CA PHE A 847 -18.88 -1.33 -3.87
C PHE A 847 -17.56 -1.53 -4.61
N GLU A 848 -17.33 -2.71 -5.13
CA GLU A 848 -16.31 -2.95 -6.16
C GLU A 848 -16.99 -2.82 -7.52
N ILE A 849 -16.54 -1.88 -8.35
CA ILE A 849 -17.00 -1.80 -9.75
C ILE A 849 -16.11 -2.76 -10.55
N LEU A 850 -16.71 -3.65 -11.33
CA LEU A 850 -16.00 -4.64 -12.14
C LEU A 850 -16.40 -4.44 -13.61
N PRO A 851 -15.49 -4.01 -14.49
CA PRO A 851 -15.81 -3.84 -15.89
C PRO A 851 -15.99 -5.19 -16.61
N ARG A 852 -16.95 -5.23 -17.55
CA ARG A 852 -17.11 -6.30 -18.54
C ARG A 852 -16.22 -5.97 -19.73
N TYR A 853 -14.98 -6.45 -19.67
CA TYR A 853 -14.10 -6.41 -20.83
C TYR A 853 -14.71 -7.24 -21.96
N LYS A 854 -14.84 -6.64 -23.16
CA LYS A 854 -15.27 -7.32 -24.38
C LYS A 854 -14.16 -8.22 -24.91
#